data_AF-A0A951INC7-F1
#
_entry.id   AF-A0A951INC7-F1
#
_cell.length_a   1.000
_cell.length_b   1.000
_cell.length_c   1.000
_cell.angle_alpha   90.00
_cell.angle_beta   90.00
_cell.angle_gamma   90.00
#
_symmetry.space_group_name_H-M   'P 1'
#
loop_
_entity.id
_entity.type
_entity.pdbx_description
1 polymer ?
#
loop_
_entity_poly.entity_id
_entity_poly.type
_entity_poly.pdbx_seq_one_letter_code
_entity_poly.pdbx_strand_id
1 'polypeptide(L)'
;MYGWLTYTPQDLKARKGSSCHMWLPALQSPDENTLSNAARAQGAGQLVKFVTSPHFTGLDETVRAALKADLLVLVNHVGVDEGLEFAMHMAQQHHLLPADRRQQRAERIARVVDAHFTDLEAPPERLMWRLGQLKTIGTVFPDVFMDFTLRALCADYREYMTRGAHGLAKEPHYSELLALMLEAGQQCQQYPGDPGQNRNAVLRLFMTRPANELATTMRRYRVLVERKRLDVLFKALQRAEAFTDVHESCRMDAVSQLMERLCEDPDGTRWDDAIELPLQSASAQYAGLSRQAMCATVEALDRGLYFGQMRTEESRAAAARWRADAQSVSQRMTPTRAAQARAQPVKAQDIAPGQARPDLAITQAWSLDVLASWIDGPVTGESTRKLDPGMIAKALPKATPLPPKAPPQKPAPSPVKGQALTPAQTSPKSLSYTEADVSGALLDSVSATARFLRDELQDLLALMPWPPQVTAQNDALRARLLALALDPKAHANTASDLLMQAEKAAHDLRAGVKDMQVTEQVQRRFHTQLVLALRAEALVMGKRHGGVIQCPARPSDWSYAVANFHNRCLPWVGSIEVDNVLMPLDSHQAVALYVTGSSQSGYAFDVSVHLWRRRAGRTSPPSHEAGAYPPMNTTDWFDTRVPCCVLHVPSAS
;
A
#
# COMPACT_ATOMS: atom_id res chain seq x y z
N MET A 1 16.52 -7.82 16.69
CA MET A 1 16.83 -6.69 17.61
C MET A 1 15.56 -6.05 18.14
N TYR A 2 15.59 -5.45 19.34
CA TYR A 2 14.42 -5.08 20.17
C TYR A 2 14.32 -3.57 20.41
N GLY A 3 13.12 -3.06 20.72
CA GLY A 3 12.92 -1.66 21.14
C GLY A 3 12.78 -1.54 22.65
N TRP A 4 12.28 -0.40 23.15
CA TRP A 4 11.73 -0.32 24.51
C TRP A 4 10.25 0.04 24.47
N LEU A 5 9.52 -0.37 25.50
CA LEU A 5 8.07 -0.26 25.54
C LEU A 5 7.66 0.86 26.47
N THR A 6 6.73 1.70 26.00
CA THR A 6 5.90 2.50 26.89
C THR A 6 4.45 2.07 26.69
N TYR A 7 3.65 2.29 27.73
CA TYR A 7 2.23 2.01 27.65
C TYR A 7 1.49 2.99 28.56
N THR A 8 0.62 3.78 27.95
CA THR A 8 -0.34 4.62 28.66
C THR A 8 -1.76 4.15 28.34
N PRO A 9 -2.70 4.22 29.30
CA PRO A 9 -4.12 3.94 29.02
C PRO A 9 -4.74 4.86 27.95
N GLN A 10 -4.12 6.00 27.65
CA GLN A 10 -4.52 6.89 26.56
C GLN A 10 -4.22 6.29 25.19
N ASP A 11 -3.16 5.48 25.07
CA ASP A 11 -2.78 4.82 23.81
C ASP A 11 -3.82 3.76 23.38
N LEU A 12 -4.49 3.13 24.35
CA LEU A 12 -5.67 2.30 24.11
C LEU A 12 -6.77 3.14 23.44
N LYS A 13 -7.18 4.27 24.04
CA LYS A 13 -8.27 5.11 23.51
C LYS A 13 -8.02 5.62 22.09
N ALA A 14 -6.76 5.87 21.76
CA ALA A 14 -6.35 6.27 20.40
C ALA A 14 -6.29 5.09 19.40
N ARG A 15 -6.59 3.86 19.84
CA ARG A 15 -6.38 2.59 19.11
C ARG A 15 -4.92 2.38 18.65
N LYS A 16 -3.98 3.12 19.23
CA LYS A 16 -2.55 3.06 18.88
C LYS A 16 -1.85 1.84 19.50
N GLY A 17 -2.48 1.18 20.48
CA GLY A 17 -1.86 0.07 21.21
C GLY A 17 -0.64 0.54 22.00
N SER A 18 0.12 -0.37 22.61
CA SER A 18 1.38 -0.01 23.27
C SER A 18 2.37 0.53 22.25
N SER A 19 3.01 1.66 22.56
CA SER A 19 4.00 2.25 21.68
C SER A 19 5.37 1.60 21.91
N CYS A 20 5.90 0.94 20.88
CA CYS A 20 7.31 0.57 20.85
C CYS A 20 8.09 1.80 20.42
N HIS A 21 8.79 2.43 21.36
CA HIS A 21 9.64 3.56 21.04
C HIS A 21 11.02 3.07 20.64
N MET A 22 11.60 3.82 19.71
CA MET A 22 12.98 3.67 19.28
C MET A 22 13.74 4.98 19.27
N TRP A 23 13.07 6.07 19.63
CA TRP A 23 13.60 7.39 19.42
C TRP A 23 14.63 7.64 20.50
N LEU A 24 15.90 7.28 20.22
CA LEU A 24 17.03 7.83 20.94
C LEU A 24 16.93 9.34 20.70
N PRO A 25 16.45 10.14 21.67
CA PRO A 25 16.12 11.55 21.45
C PRO A 25 17.35 12.41 21.12
N ALA A 26 18.50 11.77 21.08
CA ALA A 26 19.81 12.36 21.08
C ALA A 26 20.74 11.79 20.01
N LEU A 27 20.25 11.16 18.93
CA LEU A 27 21.01 11.16 17.66
C LEU A 27 20.94 12.59 17.11
N GLN A 28 21.65 13.48 17.81
CA GLN A 28 21.66 14.90 17.54
C GLN A 28 22.21 15.12 16.13
N SER A 29 21.74 16.19 15.50
CA SER A 29 22.25 16.72 14.24
C SER A 29 23.78 16.54 14.15
N PRO A 30 24.32 16.13 12.99
CA PRO A 30 25.75 15.86 12.76
C PRO A 30 26.72 17.05 13.00
N ASP A 31 26.24 18.16 13.56
CA ASP A 31 27.11 19.23 14.06
C ASP A 31 28.11 18.70 15.08
N GLU A 32 29.39 18.95 14.83
CA GLU A 32 30.53 18.42 15.59
C GLU A 32 30.61 18.87 17.05
N ASN A 33 29.67 19.70 17.54
CA ASN A 33 29.74 20.34 18.85
C ASN A 33 28.41 20.43 19.61
N THR A 34 27.39 19.63 19.27
CA THR A 34 26.10 19.65 19.99
C THR A 34 26.18 19.04 21.39
N LEU A 35 27.01 18.01 21.59
CA LEU A 35 27.33 17.50 22.94
C LEU A 35 28.42 18.34 23.58
N SER A 36 28.14 18.87 24.78
CA SER A 36 29.14 19.57 25.58
C SER A 36 30.30 18.63 25.94
N ASN A 37 31.50 19.19 26.17
CA ASN A 37 32.64 18.40 26.65
C ASN A 37 32.32 17.66 27.97
N ALA A 38 31.47 18.25 28.81
CA ALA A 38 30.97 17.62 30.03
C ALA A 38 30.12 16.37 29.73
N ALA A 39 29.25 16.45 28.72
CA ALA A 39 28.47 15.31 28.27
C ALA A 39 29.40 14.18 27.76
N ARG A 40 30.36 14.49 26.89
CA ARG A 40 31.34 13.48 26.41
C ARG A 40 32.10 12.81 27.55
N ALA A 41 32.55 13.58 28.54
CA ALA A 41 33.25 13.05 29.71
C ALA A 41 32.36 12.12 30.56
N GLN A 42 31.09 12.49 30.76
CA GLN A 42 30.12 11.67 31.49
C GLN A 42 29.80 10.37 30.73
N GLY A 43 29.64 10.42 29.41
CA GLY A 43 29.41 9.25 28.57
C GLY A 43 30.60 8.29 28.57
N ALA A 44 31.82 8.82 28.52
CA ALA A 44 33.04 8.03 28.70
C ALA A 44 33.08 7.34 30.09
N GLY A 45 32.64 8.04 31.14
CA GLY A 45 32.50 7.46 32.47
C GLY A 45 31.49 6.29 32.52
N GLN A 46 30.34 6.42 31.85
CA GLN A 46 29.37 5.33 31.73
C GLN A 46 29.93 4.14 30.94
N LEU A 47 30.67 4.39 29.86
CA LEU A 47 31.33 3.35 29.08
C LEU A 47 32.31 2.54 29.92
N VAL A 48 33.14 3.21 30.73
CA VAL A 48 34.09 2.54 31.63
C VAL A 48 33.34 1.63 32.62
N LYS A 49 32.24 2.10 33.21
CA LYS A 49 31.39 1.28 34.10
C LYS A 49 30.78 0.09 33.36
N PHE A 50 30.31 0.27 32.14
CA PHE A 50 29.72 -0.78 31.32
C PHE A 50 30.74 -1.88 30.97
N VAL A 51 31.91 -1.49 30.48
CA VAL A 51 33.00 -2.40 30.05
C VAL A 51 33.60 -3.17 31.23
N THR A 52 33.52 -2.61 32.44
CA THR A 52 33.96 -3.28 33.68
C THR A 52 32.85 -4.10 34.36
N SER A 53 31.63 -4.06 33.83
CA SER A 53 30.49 -4.79 34.42
C SER A 53 30.57 -6.30 34.16
N PRO A 54 29.94 -7.14 35.01
CA PRO A 54 29.86 -8.59 34.80
C PRO A 54 29.17 -8.97 33.49
N HIS A 55 28.34 -8.08 32.93
CA HIS A 55 27.67 -8.31 31.65
C HIS A 55 28.66 -8.33 30.48
N PHE A 56 29.84 -7.72 30.62
CA PHE A 56 30.83 -7.58 29.55
C PHE A 56 31.93 -8.66 29.57
N THR A 57 32.11 -9.37 30.68
CA THR A 57 33.25 -10.28 30.90
C THR A 57 33.16 -11.63 30.18
N GLY A 58 31.97 -12.04 29.72
CA GLY A 58 31.74 -13.31 29.03
C GLY A 58 31.99 -13.32 27.52
N LEU A 59 32.48 -12.21 26.93
CA LEU A 59 32.72 -12.09 25.50
C LEU A 59 34.13 -12.55 25.10
N ASP A 60 34.24 -13.17 23.93
CA ASP A 60 35.51 -13.42 23.24
C ASP A 60 36.29 -12.09 23.04
N GLU A 61 37.61 -12.14 23.10
CA GLU A 61 38.47 -10.94 23.04
C GLU A 61 38.29 -10.15 21.74
N THR A 62 38.07 -10.84 20.62
CA THR A 62 37.85 -10.17 19.33
C THR A 62 36.50 -9.44 19.29
N VAL A 63 35.45 -10.07 19.83
CA VAL A 63 34.10 -9.49 19.95
C VAL A 63 34.12 -8.32 20.93
N ARG A 64 34.89 -8.44 22.02
CA ARG A 64 35.07 -7.40 23.03
C ARG A 64 35.73 -6.16 22.45
N ALA A 65 36.80 -6.33 21.68
CA ALA A 65 37.48 -5.23 21.01
C ALA A 65 36.56 -4.52 20.00
N ALA A 66 35.82 -5.29 19.19
CA ALA A 66 34.86 -4.74 18.24
C ALA A 66 33.72 -3.97 18.92
N LEU A 67 33.12 -4.55 19.96
CA LEU A 67 32.09 -3.89 20.76
C LEU A 67 32.62 -2.60 21.38
N LYS A 68 33.83 -2.61 21.97
CA LYS A 68 34.43 -1.39 22.56
C LYS A 68 34.59 -0.27 21.53
N ALA A 69 35.00 -0.59 20.30
CA ALA A 69 35.11 0.38 19.22
C ALA A 69 33.73 0.97 18.86
N ASP A 70 32.70 0.13 18.75
CA ASP A 70 31.34 0.59 18.47
C ASP A 70 30.76 1.45 19.60
N LEU A 71 30.99 1.06 20.85
CA LEU A 71 30.52 1.82 22.02
C LEU A 71 31.15 3.22 22.09
N LEU A 72 32.43 3.36 21.71
CA LEU A 72 33.08 4.68 21.63
C LEU A 72 32.41 5.59 20.60
N VAL A 73 31.96 5.04 19.47
CA VAL A 73 31.19 5.81 18.48
C VAL A 73 29.83 6.21 19.08
N LEU A 74 29.12 5.27 19.70
CA LEU A 74 27.80 5.52 20.28
C LEU A 74 27.82 6.58 21.38
N VAL A 75 28.82 6.58 22.27
CA VAL A 75 28.97 7.62 23.32
C VAL A 75 29.08 9.04 22.75
N ASN A 76 29.65 9.18 21.55
CA ASN A 76 29.78 10.48 20.89
C ASN A 76 28.54 10.92 20.12
N HIS A 77 27.56 10.03 19.92
CA HIS A 77 26.39 10.28 19.07
C HIS A 77 25.06 10.08 19.78
N VAL A 78 25.04 9.34 20.87
CA VAL A 78 23.88 9.15 21.73
C VAL A 78 24.16 9.99 22.97
N GLY A 79 23.40 11.07 23.15
CA GLY A 79 23.50 11.90 24.35
C GLY A 79 23.50 11.07 25.63
N VAL A 80 24.16 11.60 26.65
CA VAL A 80 24.53 10.88 27.90
C VAL A 80 23.34 10.57 28.81
N ASP A 81 22.16 11.00 28.39
CA ASP A 81 20.91 10.76 29.05
C ASP A 81 20.52 9.27 28.96
N GLU A 82 19.28 8.98 29.33
CA GLU A 82 18.67 7.66 29.45
C GLU A 82 18.76 6.75 28.20
N GLY A 83 19.16 7.31 27.05
CA GLY A 83 19.34 6.57 25.80
C GLY A 83 20.68 5.83 25.67
N LEU A 84 21.73 6.30 26.34
CA LEU A 84 23.08 5.75 26.16
C LEU A 84 23.20 4.34 26.73
N GLU A 85 22.68 4.08 27.94
CA GLU A 85 22.69 2.74 28.54
C GLU A 85 21.96 1.71 27.66
N PHE A 86 20.79 2.09 27.14
CA PHE A 86 20.03 1.28 26.19
C PHE A 86 20.84 0.98 24.93
N ALA A 87 21.44 2.01 24.31
CA ALA A 87 22.26 1.85 23.12
C ALA A 87 23.46 0.92 23.35
N MET A 88 24.12 1.01 24.51
CA MET A 88 25.23 0.12 24.86
C MET A 88 24.79 -1.35 24.97
N HIS A 89 23.66 -1.63 25.62
CA HIS A 89 23.11 -2.99 25.68
C HIS A 89 22.64 -3.50 24.33
N MET A 90 22.04 -2.65 23.50
CA MET A 90 21.63 -3.03 22.15
C MET A 90 22.84 -3.36 21.26
N ALA A 91 23.92 -2.57 21.33
CA ALA A 91 25.16 -2.88 20.66
C ALA A 91 25.74 -4.22 21.15
N GLN A 92 25.72 -4.47 22.46
CA GLN A 92 26.12 -5.76 23.02
C GLN A 92 25.28 -6.92 22.46
N GLN A 93 23.96 -6.77 22.39
CA GLN A 93 23.08 -7.80 21.81
C GLN A 93 23.39 -8.06 20.33
N HIS A 94 23.75 -7.03 19.56
CA HIS A 94 24.20 -7.22 18.18
C HIS A 94 25.45 -8.08 18.09
N HIS A 95 26.43 -7.82 18.96
CA HIS A 95 27.71 -8.55 19.00
C HIS A 95 27.59 -9.97 19.54
N LEU A 96 26.54 -10.26 20.30
CA LEU A 96 26.18 -11.61 20.78
C LEU A 96 25.43 -12.45 19.75
N LEU A 97 25.04 -11.89 18.59
CA LEU A 97 24.41 -12.67 17.53
C LEU A 97 25.39 -13.70 16.96
N PRO A 98 24.89 -14.84 16.44
CA PRO A 98 25.66 -15.76 15.61
C PRO A 98 26.39 -14.99 14.49
N ALA A 99 27.62 -15.40 14.18
CA ALA A 99 28.51 -14.65 13.29
C ALA A 99 27.91 -14.40 11.90
N ASP A 100 27.20 -15.38 11.35
CA ASP A 100 26.45 -15.30 10.10
C ASP A 100 25.34 -14.23 10.17
N ARG A 101 24.52 -14.24 11.22
CA ARG A 101 23.44 -13.25 11.41
C ARG A 101 23.98 -11.85 11.67
N ARG A 102 25.07 -11.74 12.44
CA ARG A 102 25.75 -10.48 12.68
C ARG A 102 26.25 -9.87 11.38
N GLN A 103 26.91 -10.68 10.53
CA GLN A 103 27.42 -10.27 9.24
C GLN A 103 26.29 -9.85 8.28
N GLN A 104 25.25 -10.67 8.14
CA GLN A 104 24.07 -10.33 7.30
C GLN A 104 23.44 -8.99 7.71
N ARG A 105 23.37 -8.74 9.02
CA ARG A 105 22.85 -7.49 9.56
C ARG A 105 23.77 -6.30 9.25
N ALA A 106 25.08 -6.46 9.45
CA ALA A 106 26.06 -5.42 9.10
C ALA A 106 26.04 -5.09 7.59
N GLU A 107 25.90 -6.09 6.72
CA GLU A 107 25.74 -5.92 5.28
C GLU A 107 24.43 -5.22 4.92
N ARG A 108 23.32 -5.52 5.61
CA ARG A 108 22.05 -4.80 5.41
C ARG A 108 22.18 -3.32 5.82
N ILE A 109 22.81 -3.05 6.97
CA ILE A 109 23.08 -1.67 7.43
C ILE A 109 23.94 -0.92 6.40
N ALA A 110 25.05 -1.52 5.98
CA ALA A 110 25.96 -0.93 5.00
C ALA A 110 25.24 -0.65 3.69
N ARG A 111 24.46 -1.61 3.16
CA ARG A 111 23.66 -1.42 1.94
C ARG A 111 22.71 -0.23 2.03
N VAL A 112 22.01 -0.05 3.15
CA VAL A 112 21.07 1.07 3.32
C VAL A 112 21.83 2.39 3.34
N VAL A 113 22.91 2.49 4.13
CA VAL A 113 23.70 3.73 4.23
C VAL A 113 24.36 4.06 2.89
N ASP A 114 25.08 3.10 2.30
CA ASP A 114 25.86 3.30 1.08
C ASP A 114 24.96 3.67 -0.10
N ALA A 115 23.75 3.12 -0.20
CA ALA A 115 22.78 3.46 -1.24
C ALA A 115 22.47 4.97 -1.33
N HIS A 116 22.58 5.73 -0.24
CA HIS A 116 22.36 7.19 -0.22
C HIS A 116 23.54 8.02 -0.72
N PHE A 117 24.72 7.42 -0.88
CA PHE A 117 25.95 8.12 -1.22
C PHE A 117 26.71 7.46 -2.38
N THR A 118 26.05 6.57 -3.14
CA THR A 118 26.64 5.90 -4.32
C THR A 118 26.94 6.86 -5.49
N ASP A 119 26.37 8.06 -5.47
CA ASP A 119 26.62 9.15 -6.42
C ASP A 119 27.99 9.81 -6.22
N LEU A 120 28.69 9.52 -5.12
CA LEU A 120 30.01 10.08 -4.86
C LEU A 120 31.09 9.10 -5.31
N GLU A 121 31.75 9.39 -6.44
CA GLU A 121 32.85 8.56 -6.96
C GLU A 121 34.01 8.45 -5.95
N ALA A 122 34.29 9.53 -5.21
CA ALA A 122 35.33 9.58 -4.18
C ALA A 122 34.86 10.42 -2.98
N PRO A 123 34.08 9.85 -2.04
CA PRO A 123 33.63 10.57 -0.86
C PRO A 123 34.84 11.04 -0.03
N PRO A 124 34.86 12.30 0.45
CA PRO A 124 35.94 12.81 1.30
C PRO A 124 36.16 11.93 2.54
N GLU A 125 37.38 11.87 3.07
CA GLU A 125 37.72 11.05 4.24
C GLU A 125 36.80 11.33 5.45
N ARG A 126 36.48 12.61 5.69
CA ARG A 126 35.53 13.01 6.74
C ARG A 126 34.14 12.43 6.51
N LEU A 127 33.68 12.37 5.26
CA LEU A 127 32.42 11.72 4.91
C LEU A 127 32.49 10.22 5.17
N MET A 128 33.55 9.55 4.71
CA MET A 128 33.76 8.12 4.95
C MET A 128 33.74 7.77 6.43
N TRP A 129 34.40 8.58 7.27
CA TRP A 129 34.35 8.43 8.72
C TRP A 129 32.91 8.55 9.26
N ARG A 130 32.14 9.55 8.82
CA ARG A 130 30.73 9.73 9.20
C ARG A 130 29.85 8.57 8.75
N LEU A 131 30.04 8.06 7.54
CA LEU A 131 29.31 6.88 7.07
C LEU A 131 29.61 5.66 7.93
N GLY A 132 30.87 5.48 8.36
CA GLY A 132 31.25 4.48 9.35
C GLY A 132 30.46 4.61 10.65
N GLN A 133 30.28 5.84 11.15
CA GLN A 133 29.50 6.09 12.36
C GLN A 133 28.02 5.76 12.20
N LEU A 134 27.41 6.14 11.07
CA LEU A 134 26.02 5.79 10.78
C LEU A 134 25.82 4.27 10.73
N LYS A 135 26.81 3.54 10.18
CA LYS A 135 26.79 2.06 10.18
C LYS A 135 26.85 1.49 11.60
N THR A 136 27.71 2.03 12.47
CA THR A 136 27.75 1.63 13.88
C THR A 136 26.43 1.97 14.61
N ILE A 137 25.86 3.15 14.39
CA ILE A 137 24.56 3.54 14.97
C ILE A 137 23.45 2.58 14.49
N GLY A 138 23.49 2.14 13.23
CA GLY A 138 22.57 1.14 12.70
C GLY A 138 22.49 -0.13 13.54
N THR A 139 23.57 -0.47 14.26
CA THR A 139 23.62 -1.69 15.06
C THR A 139 22.66 -1.69 16.25
N VAL A 140 22.18 -0.52 16.70
CA VAL A 140 21.26 -0.46 17.85
C VAL A 140 19.78 -0.51 17.46
N PHE A 141 19.45 -0.43 16.18
CA PHE A 141 18.04 -0.41 15.73
C PHE A 141 17.41 -1.82 15.61
N PRO A 142 16.13 -1.98 16.01
CA PRO A 142 15.29 -3.10 15.61
C PRO A 142 15.31 -3.37 14.11
N ASP A 143 15.37 -4.65 13.73
CA ASP A 143 15.52 -5.04 12.32
C ASP A 143 14.34 -4.63 11.43
N VAL A 144 13.16 -4.46 12.03
CA VAL A 144 11.92 -4.03 11.34
C VAL A 144 11.90 -2.54 11.01
N PHE A 145 12.70 -1.73 11.70
CA PHE A 145 12.73 -0.28 11.53
C PHE A 145 14.09 0.27 11.09
N MET A 146 15.12 -0.58 11.11
CA MET A 146 16.50 -0.24 10.77
C MET A 146 16.60 0.54 9.46
N ASP A 147 15.96 0.04 8.40
CA ASP A 147 16.04 0.66 7.08
C ASP A 147 15.45 2.08 7.09
N PHE A 148 14.21 2.26 7.58
CA PHE A 148 13.56 3.58 7.58
C PHE A 148 14.29 4.61 8.45
N THR A 149 14.84 4.16 9.59
CA THR A 149 15.57 5.02 10.53
C THR A 149 16.91 5.45 9.96
N LEU A 150 17.67 4.50 9.39
CA LEU A 150 18.93 4.80 8.70
C LEU A 150 18.72 5.72 7.51
N ARG A 151 17.65 5.53 6.73
CA ARG A 151 17.30 6.42 5.61
C ARG A 151 17.01 7.85 6.08
N ALA A 152 16.32 8.04 7.21
CA ALA A 152 16.09 9.37 7.77
C ALA A 152 17.39 10.02 8.27
N LEU A 153 18.25 9.27 8.96
CA LEU A 153 19.57 9.78 9.38
C LEU A 153 20.45 10.17 8.19
N CYS A 154 20.42 9.36 7.12
CA CYS A 154 21.10 9.71 5.87
C CYS A 154 20.49 10.98 5.24
N ALA A 155 19.17 11.14 5.28
CA ALA A 155 18.48 12.33 4.77
C ALA A 155 18.87 13.59 5.56
N ASP A 156 18.86 13.54 6.89
CA ASP A 156 19.29 14.64 7.76
C ASP A 156 20.75 15.01 7.49
N TYR A 157 21.60 14.02 7.28
CA TYR A 157 23.01 14.24 6.97
C TYR A 157 23.22 14.86 5.58
N ARG A 158 22.46 14.44 4.56
CA ARG A 158 22.49 15.07 3.22
C ARG A 158 21.95 16.49 3.25
N GLU A 159 20.90 16.75 4.03
CA GLU A 159 20.40 18.10 4.27
C GLU A 159 21.48 18.99 4.93
N TYR A 160 22.17 18.47 5.92
CA TYR A 160 23.27 19.17 6.57
C TYR A 160 24.40 19.53 5.59
N MET A 161 24.79 18.60 4.72
CA MET A 161 25.82 18.85 3.69
C MET A 161 25.39 19.91 2.66
N THR A 162 24.11 19.92 2.28
CA THR A 162 23.59 20.86 1.27
C THR A 162 23.41 22.29 1.79
N ARG A 163 23.24 22.48 3.10
CA ARG A 163 23.13 23.81 3.73
C ARG A 163 24.47 24.58 3.81
N GLY A 164 25.56 24.04 3.28
CA GLY A 164 26.79 24.80 2.98
C GLY A 164 27.85 24.86 4.10
N ALA A 165 27.67 24.15 5.22
CA ALA A 165 28.61 24.18 6.33
C ALA A 165 30.01 23.60 6.01
N HIS A 166 30.13 22.76 4.95
CA HIS A 166 31.35 21.97 4.68
C HIS A 166 31.91 22.09 3.26
N GLY A 167 31.44 23.04 2.45
CA GLY A 167 31.96 23.22 1.08
C GLY A 167 31.59 22.11 0.07
N LEU A 168 30.95 21.02 0.51
CA LEU A 168 30.47 19.90 -0.33
C LEU A 168 29.26 20.27 -1.21
N ALA A 169 28.66 21.43 -0.99
CA ALA A 169 27.67 22.04 -1.89
C ALA A 169 28.22 22.30 -3.31
N LYS A 170 29.55 22.25 -3.50
CA LYS A 170 30.23 22.42 -4.79
C LYS A 170 30.33 21.12 -5.61
N GLU A 171 29.99 19.97 -5.04
CA GLU A 171 29.95 18.72 -5.79
C GLU A 171 28.81 18.76 -6.85
N PRO A 172 29.06 18.32 -8.10
CA PRO A 172 28.10 18.46 -9.21
C PRO A 172 26.71 17.90 -8.90
N HIS A 173 26.62 16.77 -8.19
CA HIS A 173 25.33 16.14 -7.86
C HIS A 173 24.53 16.90 -6.80
N TYR A 174 25.20 17.51 -5.82
CA TYR A 174 24.54 18.38 -4.86
C TYR A 174 24.16 19.73 -5.48
N SER A 175 24.85 20.15 -6.55
CA SER A 175 24.50 21.35 -7.30
C SER A 175 23.15 21.23 -8.03
N GLU A 176 22.83 20.06 -8.59
CA GLU A 176 21.51 19.82 -9.21
C GLU A 176 20.39 19.79 -8.18
N LEU A 177 20.65 19.17 -7.02
CA LEU A 177 19.69 19.16 -5.93
C LEU A 177 19.51 20.57 -5.33
N LEU A 178 20.59 21.37 -5.20
CA LEU A 178 20.57 22.79 -4.85
C LEU A 178 19.75 23.62 -5.85
N ALA A 179 19.96 23.41 -7.15
CA ALA A 179 19.20 24.05 -8.22
C ALA A 179 17.71 23.71 -8.11
N LEU A 180 17.38 22.45 -7.81
CA LEU A 180 16.01 22.03 -7.54
C LEU A 180 15.43 22.68 -6.27
N MET A 181 16.22 22.90 -5.21
CA MET A 181 15.71 23.65 -4.03
C MET A 181 15.36 25.08 -4.38
N LEU A 182 16.12 25.70 -5.29
CA LEU A 182 15.90 27.05 -5.77
C LEU A 182 14.66 27.09 -6.68
N GLU A 183 14.55 26.15 -7.61
CA GLU A 183 13.38 25.98 -8.49
C GLU A 183 12.11 25.71 -7.68
N ALA A 184 12.14 24.73 -6.79
CA ALA A 184 11.03 24.43 -5.88
C ALA A 184 10.68 25.65 -5.04
N GLY A 185 11.66 26.37 -4.51
CA GLY A 185 11.44 27.61 -3.75
C GLY A 185 10.70 28.69 -4.55
N GLN A 186 11.02 28.86 -5.84
CA GLN A 186 10.32 29.78 -6.73
C GLN A 186 8.89 29.32 -7.03
N GLN A 187 8.70 28.03 -7.31
CA GLN A 187 7.38 27.45 -7.59
C GLN A 187 6.47 27.47 -6.36
N CYS A 188 7.03 27.26 -5.15
CA CYS A 188 6.30 27.28 -3.87
C CYS A 188 5.63 28.63 -3.59
N GLN A 189 6.16 29.75 -4.10
CA GLN A 189 5.57 31.08 -3.90
C GLN A 189 4.18 31.21 -4.54
N GLN A 190 3.84 30.34 -5.49
CA GLN A 190 2.60 30.40 -6.25
C GLN A 190 1.46 29.60 -5.61
N TYR A 191 1.73 28.82 -4.55
CA TYR A 191 0.76 27.92 -3.92
C TYR A 191 0.43 28.37 -2.48
N PRO A 192 -0.83 28.14 -2.01
CA PRO A 192 -1.22 28.48 -0.66
C PRO A 192 -0.41 27.70 0.40
N GLY A 193 0.04 28.39 1.44
CA GLY A 193 0.85 27.84 2.53
C GLY A 193 2.07 28.71 2.84
N ASP A 194 2.89 28.27 3.80
CA ASP A 194 4.20 28.89 4.05
C ASP A 194 5.20 28.39 2.98
N PRO A 195 5.76 29.28 2.13
CA PRO A 195 6.74 28.88 1.11
C PRO A 195 7.97 28.18 1.69
N GLY A 196 8.36 28.53 2.93
CA GLY A 196 9.46 27.87 3.63
C GLY A 196 9.13 26.42 3.96
N GLN A 197 7.93 26.14 4.45
CA GLN A 197 7.45 24.79 4.74
C GLN A 197 7.32 23.95 3.46
N ASN A 198 6.68 24.48 2.42
CA ASN A 198 6.50 23.78 1.14
C ASN A 198 7.86 23.43 0.52
N ARG A 199 8.84 24.35 0.56
CA ARG A 199 10.21 24.08 0.11
C ARG A 199 10.86 22.97 0.93
N ASN A 200 10.77 23.03 2.25
CA ASN A 200 11.36 22.02 3.13
C ASN A 200 10.73 20.63 2.93
N ALA A 201 9.41 20.55 2.75
CA ALA A 201 8.72 19.29 2.51
C ALA A 201 9.17 18.62 1.20
N VAL A 202 9.30 19.40 0.13
CA VAL A 202 9.85 18.91 -1.15
C VAL A 202 11.30 18.46 -0.98
N LEU A 203 12.10 19.18 -0.19
CA LEU A 203 13.47 18.77 0.09
C LEU A 203 13.55 17.44 0.82
N ARG A 204 12.76 17.27 1.88
CA ARG A 204 12.68 16.02 2.63
C ARG A 204 12.32 14.83 1.74
N LEU A 205 11.43 15.04 0.76
CA LEU A 205 11.08 14.02 -0.22
C LEU A 205 12.31 13.52 -1.00
N PHE A 206 13.17 14.43 -1.48
CA PHE A 206 14.40 14.07 -2.20
C PHE A 206 15.49 13.50 -1.28
N MET A 207 15.71 14.10 -0.11
CA MET A 207 16.78 13.68 0.80
C MET A 207 16.59 12.26 1.33
N THR A 208 15.33 11.84 1.51
CA THR A 208 14.99 10.47 1.93
C THR A 208 15.12 9.43 0.82
N ARG A 209 15.39 9.81 -0.44
CA ARG A 209 15.63 8.87 -1.53
C ARG A 209 17.09 8.38 -1.55
N PRO A 210 17.31 7.08 -1.82
CA PRO A 210 18.61 6.57 -2.27
C PRO A 210 19.13 7.34 -3.48
N ALA A 211 20.46 7.39 -3.65
CA ALA A 211 21.09 8.19 -4.70
C ALA A 211 20.68 7.75 -6.12
N ASN A 212 20.56 6.44 -6.33
CA ASN A 212 20.09 5.86 -7.60
C ASN A 212 18.62 6.18 -7.94
N GLU A 213 17.80 6.60 -6.97
CA GLU A 213 16.40 6.98 -7.18
C GLU A 213 16.21 8.50 -7.44
N LEU A 214 17.23 9.32 -7.19
CA LEU A 214 17.13 10.78 -7.26
C LEU A 214 16.78 11.26 -8.67
N ALA A 215 17.49 10.78 -9.69
CA ALA A 215 17.26 11.20 -11.08
C ALA A 215 15.83 10.89 -11.53
N THR A 216 15.31 9.72 -11.16
CA THR A 216 13.92 9.33 -11.44
C THR A 216 12.92 10.21 -10.70
N THR A 217 13.16 10.48 -9.41
CA THR A 217 12.31 11.34 -8.58
C THR A 217 12.30 12.78 -9.11
N MET A 218 13.45 13.30 -9.53
CA MET A 218 13.59 14.63 -10.13
C MET A 218 12.87 14.73 -11.48
N ARG A 219 12.98 13.70 -12.33
CA ARG A 219 12.22 13.63 -13.58
C ARG A 219 10.72 13.67 -13.32
N ARG A 220 10.23 12.89 -12.36
CA ARG A 220 8.81 12.90 -11.95
C ARG A 220 8.38 14.28 -11.47
N TYR A 221 9.18 14.93 -10.62
CA TYR A 221 8.90 16.29 -10.17
C TYR A 221 8.76 17.27 -11.34
N ARG A 222 9.72 17.29 -12.27
CA ARG A 222 9.66 18.14 -13.46
C ARG A 222 8.42 17.88 -14.32
N VAL A 223 8.02 16.62 -14.52
CA VAL A 223 6.78 16.28 -15.21
C VAL A 223 5.56 16.88 -14.49
N LEU A 224 5.53 16.88 -13.16
CA LEU A 224 4.46 17.53 -12.39
C LEU A 224 4.48 19.06 -12.54
N VAL A 225 5.66 19.68 -12.62
CA VAL A 225 5.80 21.12 -12.93
C VAL A 225 5.21 21.42 -14.31
N GLU A 226 5.64 20.69 -15.34
CA GLU A 226 5.20 20.85 -16.73
C GLU A 226 3.68 20.68 -16.87
N ARG A 227 3.12 19.71 -16.13
CA ARG A 227 1.67 19.44 -16.11
C ARG A 227 0.87 20.34 -15.16
N LYS A 228 1.52 21.29 -14.48
CA LYS A 228 0.88 22.18 -13.49
C LYS A 228 0.10 21.41 -12.39
N ARG A 229 0.71 20.34 -11.87
CA ARG A 229 0.15 19.44 -10.84
C ARG A 229 0.84 19.55 -9.48
N LEU A 230 1.66 20.58 -9.26
CA LEU A 230 2.36 20.76 -7.99
C LEU A 230 1.40 21.04 -6.83
N ASP A 231 0.22 21.62 -7.07
CA ASP A 231 -0.81 21.80 -6.05
C ASP A 231 -1.21 20.47 -5.38
N VAL A 232 -1.32 19.41 -6.18
CA VAL A 232 -1.65 18.06 -5.70
C VAL A 232 -0.50 17.49 -4.87
N LEU A 233 0.75 17.69 -5.32
CA LEU A 233 1.94 17.28 -4.57
C LEU A 233 2.02 17.99 -3.22
N PHE A 234 1.79 19.31 -3.17
CA PHE A 234 1.81 20.06 -1.91
C PHE A 234 0.67 19.66 -0.97
N LYS A 235 -0.54 19.44 -1.50
CA LYS A 235 -1.64 18.86 -0.71
C LYS A 235 -1.26 17.50 -0.13
N ALA A 236 -0.59 16.66 -0.91
CA ALA A 236 -0.13 15.35 -0.44
C ALA A 236 0.94 15.46 0.65
N LEU A 237 1.91 16.37 0.50
CA LEU A 237 2.94 16.64 1.50
C LEU A 237 2.35 17.17 2.81
N GLN A 238 1.48 18.19 2.73
CA GLN A 238 0.75 18.72 3.89
C GLN A 238 -0.10 17.64 4.55
N ARG A 239 -0.76 16.81 3.74
CA ARG A 239 -1.56 15.70 4.26
C ARG A 239 -0.69 14.65 4.94
N ALA A 240 0.48 14.34 4.38
CA ALA A 240 1.44 13.43 4.97
C ALA A 240 1.93 13.94 6.33
N GLU A 241 2.21 15.23 6.47
CA GLU A 241 2.62 15.83 7.76
C GLU A 241 1.57 15.64 8.87
N ALA A 242 0.29 15.58 8.52
CA ALA A 242 -0.78 15.29 9.48
C ALA A 242 -0.74 13.85 10.05
N PHE A 243 -0.03 12.91 9.41
CA PHE A 243 0.23 11.56 9.92
C PHE A 243 1.47 11.58 10.83
N THR A 244 1.31 12.17 12.03
CA THR A 244 2.41 12.32 13.01
C THR A 244 2.84 10.99 13.65
N ASP A 245 2.01 9.95 13.53
CA ASP A 245 2.26 8.60 14.00
C ASP A 245 3.05 7.72 13.02
N VAL A 246 3.40 8.26 11.84
CA VAL A 246 4.14 7.53 10.80
C VAL A 246 5.52 8.14 10.63
N HIS A 247 6.55 7.28 10.59
CA HIS A 247 7.93 7.71 10.40
C HIS A 247 8.12 8.45 9.07
N GLU A 248 8.94 9.51 9.06
CA GLU A 248 9.12 10.42 7.93
C GLU A 248 9.44 9.69 6.62
N SER A 249 10.42 8.78 6.63
CA SER A 249 10.78 7.98 5.45
C SER A 249 9.60 7.24 4.84
N CYS A 250 8.70 6.67 5.66
CA CYS A 250 7.49 5.97 5.17
C CYS A 250 6.49 6.95 4.55
N ARG A 251 6.35 8.15 5.13
CA ARG A 251 5.50 9.21 4.56
C ARG A 251 6.02 9.67 3.21
N MET A 252 7.33 9.87 3.10
CA MET A 252 7.97 10.26 1.84
C MET A 252 7.94 9.14 0.79
N ASP A 253 8.03 7.86 1.21
CA ASP A 253 7.81 6.71 0.31
C ASP A 253 6.40 6.75 -0.29
N ALA A 254 5.37 7.02 0.53
CA ALA A 254 3.99 7.15 0.06
C ALA A 254 3.78 8.34 -0.88
N VAL A 255 4.41 9.50 -0.61
CA VAL A 255 4.36 10.67 -1.48
C VAL A 255 5.09 10.41 -2.81
N SER A 256 6.22 9.68 -2.78
CA SER A 256 6.94 9.29 -4.01
C SER A 256 6.10 8.35 -4.90
N GLN A 257 5.41 7.37 -4.30
CA GLN A 257 4.46 6.51 -5.01
C GLN A 257 3.28 7.29 -5.58
N LEU A 258 2.80 8.32 -4.86
CA LEU A 258 1.79 9.21 -5.41
C LEU A 258 2.33 9.99 -6.61
N MET A 259 3.54 10.56 -6.53
CA MET A 259 4.15 11.28 -7.66
C MET A 259 4.25 10.43 -8.92
N GLU A 260 4.59 9.15 -8.78
CA GLU A 260 4.59 8.19 -9.89
C GLU A 260 3.21 8.11 -10.56
N ARG A 261 2.16 7.90 -9.76
CA ARG A 261 0.78 7.83 -10.25
C ARG A 261 0.31 9.14 -10.88
N LEU A 262 0.69 10.29 -10.32
CA LEU A 262 0.35 11.61 -10.86
C LEU A 262 1.02 11.86 -12.22
N CYS A 263 2.20 11.29 -12.45
CA CYS A 263 2.87 11.33 -13.75
C CYS A 263 2.18 10.41 -14.78
N GLU A 264 1.57 9.32 -14.33
CA GLU A 264 0.90 8.34 -15.19
C GLU A 264 -0.56 8.71 -15.50
N ASP A 265 -1.22 9.51 -14.67
CA ASP A 265 -2.63 9.92 -14.84
C ASP A 265 -2.76 11.19 -15.73
N PRO A 266 -3.27 11.07 -16.97
CA PRO A 266 -3.47 12.22 -17.86
C PRO A 266 -4.74 13.02 -17.54
N ASP A 267 -5.78 12.39 -16.98
CA ASP A 267 -7.15 12.90 -16.98
C ASP A 267 -7.54 13.67 -15.72
N GLY A 268 -6.69 13.63 -14.70
CA GLY A 268 -6.87 14.47 -13.53
C GLY A 268 -7.94 13.97 -12.55
N THR A 269 -8.00 12.65 -12.36
CA THR A 269 -8.96 11.99 -11.49
C THR A 269 -8.95 12.57 -10.07
N ARG A 270 -10.07 12.45 -9.33
CA ARG A 270 -10.24 12.96 -7.96
C ARG A 270 -9.04 12.61 -7.06
N TRP A 271 -8.18 13.60 -6.80
CA TRP A 271 -6.90 13.38 -6.14
C TRP A 271 -7.01 13.08 -4.65
N ASP A 272 -8.11 13.43 -4.00
CA ASP A 272 -8.30 13.18 -2.56
C ASP A 272 -8.20 11.68 -2.24
N ASP A 273 -8.85 10.81 -3.03
CA ASP A 273 -8.75 9.35 -2.89
C ASP A 273 -7.35 8.84 -3.25
N ALA A 274 -6.68 9.49 -4.22
CA ALA A 274 -5.33 9.13 -4.66
C ALA A 274 -4.26 9.46 -3.61
N ILE A 275 -4.44 10.54 -2.83
CA ILE A 275 -3.54 10.97 -1.75
C ILE A 275 -3.76 10.09 -0.51
N GLU A 276 -5.01 9.86 -0.12
CA GLU A 276 -5.33 9.14 1.11
C GLU A 276 -4.84 7.69 1.09
N LEU A 277 -5.01 6.99 -0.03
CA LEU A 277 -4.71 5.56 -0.10
C LEU A 277 -3.23 5.20 0.18
N PRO A 278 -2.22 5.80 -0.47
CA PRO A 278 -0.81 5.55 -0.16
C PRO A 278 -0.45 5.90 1.29
N LEU A 279 -0.93 7.03 1.82
CA LEU A 279 -0.63 7.46 3.18
C LEU A 279 -1.25 6.54 4.22
N GLN A 280 -2.50 6.11 3.99
CA GLN A 280 -3.17 5.15 4.85
C GLN A 280 -2.50 3.77 4.80
N SER A 281 -2.05 3.33 3.63
CA SER A 281 -1.27 2.09 3.46
C SER A 281 0.07 2.17 4.20
N ALA A 282 0.80 3.28 4.09
CA ALA A 282 2.05 3.49 4.83
C ALA A 282 1.83 3.53 6.34
N SER A 283 0.77 4.18 6.80
CA SER A 283 0.34 4.20 8.20
C SER A 283 0.03 2.78 8.73
N ALA A 284 -0.74 2.01 7.96
CA ALA A 284 -1.06 0.62 8.25
C ALA A 284 0.19 -0.27 8.35
N GLN A 285 1.10 -0.14 7.38
CA GLN A 285 2.37 -0.88 7.36
C GLN A 285 3.25 -0.51 8.57
N TYR A 286 3.40 0.79 8.84
CA TYR A 286 4.20 1.27 9.96
C TYR A 286 3.66 0.79 11.32
N ALA A 287 2.34 0.85 11.51
CA ALA A 287 1.69 0.31 12.70
C ALA A 287 1.90 -1.20 12.83
N GLY A 288 1.87 -1.95 11.71
CA GLY A 288 2.20 -3.37 11.70
C GLY A 288 3.64 -3.68 12.13
N LEU A 289 4.62 -2.93 11.60
CA LEU A 289 6.02 -3.04 12.01
C LEU A 289 6.21 -2.68 13.49
N SER A 290 5.50 -1.66 13.97
CA SER A 290 5.50 -1.26 15.39
C SER A 290 4.98 -2.37 16.28
N ARG A 291 3.89 -3.03 15.89
CA ARG A 291 3.35 -4.17 16.61
C ARG A 291 4.30 -5.36 16.61
N GLN A 292 4.96 -5.63 15.48
CA GLN A 292 5.98 -6.68 15.40
C GLN A 292 7.16 -6.39 16.35
N ALA A 293 7.67 -5.16 16.37
CA ALA A 293 8.73 -4.74 17.29
C ALA A 293 8.28 -4.86 18.75
N MET A 294 7.05 -4.48 19.06
CA MET A 294 6.46 -4.62 20.39
C MET A 294 6.45 -6.07 20.85
N CYS A 295 5.88 -6.97 20.05
CA CYS A 295 5.83 -8.40 20.37
C CYS A 295 7.24 -8.99 20.57
N ALA A 296 8.18 -8.67 19.68
CA ALA A 296 9.57 -9.13 19.82
C ALA A 296 10.24 -8.61 21.10
N THR A 297 9.91 -7.39 21.53
CA THR A 297 10.45 -6.79 22.76
C THR A 297 9.83 -7.43 24.00
N VAL A 298 8.53 -7.71 24.00
CA VAL A 298 7.87 -8.46 25.09
C VAL A 298 8.49 -9.85 25.25
N GLU A 299 8.65 -10.59 24.14
CA GLU A 299 9.29 -11.91 24.14
C GLU A 299 10.74 -11.85 24.65
N ALA A 300 11.47 -10.79 24.34
CA ALA A 300 12.83 -10.57 24.83
C ALA A 300 12.88 -10.35 26.35
N LEU A 301 11.95 -9.55 26.88
CA LEU A 301 11.82 -9.33 28.34
C LEU A 301 11.47 -10.61 29.07
N ASP A 302 10.60 -11.44 28.50
CA ASP A 302 10.21 -12.73 29.07
C ASP A 302 11.37 -13.73 29.11
N ARG A 303 12.33 -13.60 28.19
CA ARG A 303 13.61 -14.34 28.20
C ARG A 303 14.65 -13.75 29.17
N GLY A 304 14.32 -12.67 29.87
CA GLY A 304 15.22 -12.01 30.81
C GLY A 304 16.29 -11.14 30.16
N LEU A 305 16.12 -10.73 28.89
CA LEU A 305 17.05 -9.79 28.26
C LEU A 305 17.02 -8.43 28.96
N TYR A 306 18.22 -7.85 29.10
CA TYR A 306 18.45 -6.60 29.82
C TYR A 306 18.77 -5.48 28.84
N PHE A 307 18.07 -4.36 28.97
CA PHE A 307 18.15 -3.18 28.09
C PHE A 307 18.70 -1.94 28.81
N GLY A 308 19.41 -2.13 29.92
CA GLY A 308 19.70 -1.08 30.89
C GLY A 308 18.62 -0.99 31.97
N GLN A 309 18.96 -0.46 33.14
CA GLN A 309 18.12 -0.61 34.33
C GLN A 309 16.75 0.01 34.10
N MET A 310 16.76 1.29 33.72
CA MET A 310 15.56 2.09 33.53
C MET A 310 14.67 1.53 32.42
N ARG A 311 15.21 1.29 31.22
CA ARG A 311 14.41 0.81 30.07
C ARG A 311 13.89 -0.61 30.29
N THR A 312 14.61 -1.45 31.03
CA THR A 312 14.12 -2.78 31.43
C THR A 312 12.95 -2.65 32.41
N GLU A 313 13.07 -1.81 33.44
CA GLU A 313 12.02 -1.55 34.43
C GLU A 313 10.76 -0.95 33.78
N GLU A 314 10.92 0.09 32.95
CA GLU A 314 9.83 0.70 32.19
C GLU A 314 9.14 -0.28 31.27
N SER A 315 9.91 -1.06 30.49
CA SER A 315 9.33 -2.00 29.55
C SER A 315 8.63 -3.16 30.26
N ARG A 316 9.15 -3.61 31.41
CA ARG A 316 8.46 -4.58 32.27
C ARG A 316 7.18 -4.00 32.85
N ALA A 317 7.21 -2.76 33.34
CA ALA A 317 6.01 -2.09 33.85
C ALA A 317 4.96 -1.85 32.75
N ALA A 318 5.39 -1.51 31.54
CA ALA A 318 4.52 -1.36 30.36
C ALA A 318 3.91 -2.71 29.96
N ALA A 319 4.71 -3.76 29.83
CA ALA A 319 4.23 -5.11 29.53
C ALA A 319 3.30 -5.65 30.62
N ALA A 320 3.61 -5.41 31.90
CA ALA A 320 2.77 -5.79 33.03
C ALA A 320 1.43 -5.05 33.01
N ARG A 321 1.42 -3.73 32.78
CA ARG A 321 0.18 -2.94 32.63
C ARG A 321 -0.65 -3.42 31.45
N TRP A 322 -0.02 -3.63 30.30
CA TRP A 322 -0.68 -4.17 29.10
C TRP A 322 -1.33 -5.54 29.36
N ARG A 323 -0.63 -6.45 30.04
CA ARG A 323 -1.17 -7.75 30.46
C ARG A 323 -2.26 -7.62 31.52
N ALA A 324 -2.10 -6.72 32.50
CA ALA A 324 -3.08 -6.49 33.55
C ALA A 324 -4.38 -5.89 32.97
N ASP A 325 -4.29 -5.02 31.97
CA ASP A 325 -5.45 -4.50 31.25
C ASP A 325 -6.13 -5.61 30.44
N ALA A 326 -5.36 -6.46 29.75
CA ALA A 326 -5.92 -7.65 29.08
C ALA A 326 -6.59 -8.64 30.07
N GLN A 327 -5.97 -8.90 31.23
CA GLN A 327 -6.44 -9.85 32.25
C GLN A 327 -7.63 -9.31 33.05
N SER A 328 -7.58 -8.06 33.50
CA SER A 328 -8.67 -7.44 34.28
C SER A 328 -9.96 -7.38 33.48
N VAL A 329 -9.85 -7.17 32.16
CA VAL A 329 -10.97 -7.18 31.24
C VAL A 329 -11.47 -8.63 31.05
N SER A 330 -10.58 -9.61 30.81
CA SER A 330 -10.95 -11.03 30.76
C SER A 330 -11.66 -11.54 32.04
N GLN A 331 -11.21 -11.11 33.22
CA GLN A 331 -11.82 -11.43 34.52
C GLN A 331 -13.16 -10.74 34.74
N ARG A 332 -13.37 -9.52 34.22
CA ARG A 332 -14.69 -8.86 34.24
C ARG A 332 -15.68 -9.48 33.25
N MET A 333 -15.19 -10.05 32.15
CA MET A 333 -16.04 -10.73 31.16
C MET A 333 -16.57 -12.08 31.65
N THR A 334 -15.82 -12.84 32.44
CA THR A 334 -16.23 -14.20 32.86
C THR A 334 -17.55 -14.17 33.66
N PRO A 335 -17.73 -13.26 34.64
CA PRO A 335 -18.99 -13.04 35.34
C PRO A 335 -20.07 -12.43 34.44
N THR A 336 -19.73 -11.44 33.60
CA THR A 336 -20.71 -10.72 32.77
C THR A 336 -21.28 -11.62 31.67
N ARG A 337 -20.47 -12.47 31.02
CA ARG A 337 -20.94 -13.52 30.10
C ARG A 337 -21.74 -14.59 30.81
N ALA A 338 -21.33 -15.02 32.01
CA ALA A 338 -22.13 -15.98 32.79
C ALA A 338 -23.49 -15.38 33.20
N ALA A 339 -23.54 -14.08 33.50
CA ALA A 339 -24.77 -13.36 33.81
C ALA A 339 -25.64 -13.13 32.57
N GLN A 340 -25.07 -12.71 31.43
CA GLN A 340 -25.80 -12.53 30.17
C GLN A 340 -26.31 -13.85 29.58
N ALA A 341 -25.53 -14.93 29.66
CA ALA A 341 -25.99 -16.27 29.27
C ALA A 341 -27.14 -16.78 30.15
N ARG A 342 -27.20 -16.34 31.42
CA ARG A 342 -28.33 -16.62 32.33
C ARG A 342 -29.50 -15.64 32.16
N ALA A 343 -29.25 -14.44 31.63
CA ALA A 343 -30.23 -13.35 31.52
C ALA A 343 -30.84 -13.19 30.13
N GLN A 344 -30.51 -14.03 29.14
CA GLN A 344 -31.24 -14.11 27.87
C GLN A 344 -32.34 -15.18 27.93
N PRO A 345 -33.58 -14.84 28.31
CA PRO A 345 -34.72 -15.59 27.80
C PRO A 345 -34.77 -15.35 26.30
N VAL A 346 -34.78 -16.42 25.51
CA VAL A 346 -35.06 -16.37 24.08
C VAL A 346 -36.42 -15.71 23.92
N LYS A 347 -36.44 -14.41 23.64
CA LYS A 347 -37.65 -13.73 23.19
C LYS A 347 -37.91 -14.23 21.78
N ALA A 348 -38.73 -15.28 21.70
CA ALA A 348 -39.47 -15.60 20.49
C ALA A 348 -40.16 -14.31 20.05
N GLN A 349 -39.69 -13.72 18.96
CA GLN A 349 -40.39 -12.61 18.34
C GLN A 349 -41.72 -13.15 17.85
N ASP A 350 -42.81 -12.49 18.28
CA ASP A 350 -44.16 -12.70 17.79
C ASP A 350 -44.19 -12.52 16.28
N ILE A 351 -44.19 -13.62 15.55
CA ILE A 351 -44.49 -13.68 14.11
C ILE A 351 -45.99 -13.90 13.99
N ALA A 352 -46.65 -12.98 13.28
CA ALA A 352 -48.08 -13.04 12.99
C ALA A 352 -48.48 -14.39 12.37
N PRO A 353 -49.64 -14.96 12.74
CA PRO A 353 -50.08 -16.27 12.27
C PRO A 353 -50.57 -16.14 10.82
N GLY A 354 -49.85 -16.72 9.86
CA GLY A 354 -50.34 -16.74 8.47
C GLY A 354 -49.41 -17.21 7.36
N GLN A 355 -48.12 -17.42 7.60
CA GLN A 355 -47.24 -18.00 6.59
C GLN A 355 -46.58 -19.27 7.13
N ALA A 356 -47.09 -20.41 6.64
CA ALA A 356 -46.49 -21.71 6.84
C ALA A 356 -45.05 -21.71 6.30
N ARG A 357 -44.08 -21.58 7.20
CA ARG A 357 -42.73 -22.11 6.98
C ARG A 357 -42.74 -23.59 7.37
N PRO A 358 -42.00 -24.45 6.67
CA PRO A 358 -41.71 -25.77 7.21
C PRO A 358 -40.88 -25.60 8.48
N ASP A 359 -41.46 -26.05 9.59
CA ASP A 359 -40.82 -26.68 10.74
C ASP A 359 -39.48 -27.35 10.35
N LEU A 360 -38.34 -27.15 11.02
CA LEU A 360 -38.14 -27.28 12.46
C LEU A 360 -36.92 -26.49 12.95
N ALA A 361 -37.07 -26.04 14.18
CA ALA A 361 -36.02 -25.55 15.04
C ALA A 361 -35.20 -26.69 15.68
N ILE A 362 -34.01 -26.35 16.18
CA ILE A 362 -33.33 -26.98 17.32
C ILE A 362 -32.73 -28.38 17.06
N THR A 363 -31.46 -28.38 16.64
CA THR A 363 -30.44 -29.30 17.18
C THR A 363 -29.09 -28.61 17.12
N GLN A 364 -28.76 -27.93 18.21
CA GLN A 364 -27.41 -27.44 18.50
C GLN A 364 -26.46 -28.63 18.70
N ALA A 365 -25.21 -28.47 18.25
CA ALA A 365 -24.01 -29.11 18.81
C ALA A 365 -23.79 -30.64 18.72
N TRP A 366 -24.72 -31.45 18.21
CA TRP A 366 -24.51 -32.90 18.04
C TRP A 366 -24.39 -33.33 16.57
N SER A 367 -23.21 -33.09 15.99
CA SER A 367 -22.63 -33.92 14.91
C SER A 367 -21.15 -33.59 14.59
N LEU A 368 -20.47 -32.78 15.41
CA LEU A 368 -19.06 -32.42 15.21
C LEU A 368 -18.11 -33.64 15.32
N ASP A 369 -18.49 -34.67 16.08
CA ASP A 369 -17.73 -35.93 16.16
C ASP A 369 -17.92 -36.82 14.91
N VAL A 370 -19.05 -36.70 14.19
CA VAL A 370 -19.30 -37.42 12.93
C VAL A 370 -18.64 -36.71 11.74
N LEU A 371 -18.52 -35.38 11.80
CA LEU A 371 -17.85 -34.57 10.78
C LEU A 371 -16.32 -34.72 10.86
N ALA A 372 -15.78 -34.93 12.07
CA ALA A 372 -14.39 -35.35 12.24
C ALA A 372 -14.12 -36.74 11.62
N SER A 373 -15.05 -37.71 11.74
CA SER A 373 -14.91 -39.02 11.09
C SER A 373 -15.04 -39.03 9.56
N TRP A 374 -15.53 -37.94 8.95
CA TRP A 374 -15.57 -37.77 7.49
C TRP A 374 -14.30 -37.13 6.93
N ILE A 375 -13.55 -36.39 7.74
CA ILE A 375 -12.32 -35.69 7.31
C ILE A 375 -11.13 -36.66 7.22
N ASP A 376 -11.18 -37.80 7.92
CA ASP A 376 -10.06 -38.77 7.98
C ASP A 376 -10.15 -40.00 7.03
N GLY A 377 -11.15 -40.09 6.14
CA GLY A 377 -11.23 -41.10 5.04
C GLY A 377 -11.44 -42.58 5.47
N PRO A 378 -11.94 -43.49 4.60
CA PRO A 378 -11.24 -43.89 3.36
C PRO A 378 -12.08 -44.29 2.10
N VAL A 379 -11.43 -44.14 0.93
CA VAL A 379 -11.42 -45.02 -0.29
C VAL A 379 -12.67 -45.15 -1.22
N THR A 380 -12.49 -44.62 -2.45
CA THR A 380 -13.04 -44.96 -3.80
C THR A 380 -14.55 -44.98 -4.10
N GLY A 381 -14.93 -44.38 -5.24
CA GLY A 381 -16.11 -44.75 -6.01
C GLY A 381 -16.54 -43.71 -7.06
N GLU A 382 -16.38 -44.03 -8.35
CA GLU A 382 -16.86 -43.29 -9.51
C GLU A 382 -18.41 -43.21 -9.56
N SER A 383 -18.97 -42.13 -10.10
CA SER A 383 -20.25 -42.18 -10.84
C SER A 383 -20.50 -40.88 -11.61
N THR A 384 -20.50 -41.00 -12.93
CA THR A 384 -20.91 -40.01 -13.93
C THR A 384 -22.42 -39.77 -13.91
N ARG A 385 -22.88 -38.54 -14.17
CA ARG A 385 -24.26 -38.29 -14.64
C ARG A 385 -24.28 -37.21 -15.72
N LYS A 386 -24.80 -37.60 -16.89
CA LYS A 386 -24.92 -36.80 -18.11
C LYS A 386 -25.99 -35.72 -17.98
N LEU A 387 -25.73 -34.54 -18.56
CA LEU A 387 -26.70 -33.45 -18.76
C LEU A 387 -27.50 -33.68 -20.05
N ASP A 388 -28.81 -33.43 -19.97
CA ASP A 388 -29.83 -33.68 -21.00
C ASP A 388 -29.94 -32.49 -21.99
N PRO A 389 -29.67 -32.68 -23.30
CA PRO A 389 -29.70 -31.62 -24.33
C PRO A 389 -31.10 -31.07 -24.66
N GLY A 390 -32.19 -31.68 -24.16
CA GLY A 390 -33.56 -31.33 -24.54
C GLY A 390 -34.14 -30.05 -23.94
N MET A 391 -33.48 -29.45 -22.94
CA MET A 391 -34.01 -28.31 -22.17
C MET A 391 -33.56 -26.93 -22.66
N ILE A 392 -32.59 -26.85 -23.58
CA ILE A 392 -32.04 -25.58 -24.09
C ILE A 392 -32.76 -25.10 -25.37
N ALA A 393 -33.56 -25.95 -26.01
CA ALA A 393 -34.22 -25.65 -27.28
C ALA A 393 -35.58 -24.92 -27.17
N LYS A 394 -36.00 -24.45 -26.00
CA LYS A 394 -37.34 -23.85 -25.78
C LYS A 394 -37.39 -22.39 -25.29
N ALA A 395 -36.26 -21.68 -25.26
CA ALA A 395 -36.19 -20.31 -24.72
C ALA A 395 -35.75 -19.23 -25.73
N LEU A 396 -36.16 -19.34 -27.00
CA LEU A 396 -35.98 -18.28 -28.01
C LEU A 396 -37.32 -17.89 -28.64
N PRO A 397 -37.90 -16.71 -28.33
CA PRO A 397 -39.04 -16.19 -29.06
C PRO A 397 -38.61 -15.62 -30.41
N LYS A 398 -39.43 -15.97 -31.40
CA LYS A 398 -39.33 -15.72 -32.84
C LYS A 398 -39.41 -14.23 -33.19
N ALA A 399 -38.53 -13.81 -34.11
CA ALA A 399 -38.67 -12.57 -34.87
C ALA A 399 -39.96 -12.59 -35.71
N THR A 400 -40.66 -11.46 -35.75
CA THR A 400 -41.85 -11.24 -36.60
C THR A 400 -41.51 -10.20 -37.67
N PRO A 401 -41.90 -10.39 -38.95
CA PRO A 401 -41.49 -9.54 -40.07
C PRO A 401 -42.41 -8.31 -40.30
N LEU A 402 -41.84 -7.34 -41.03
CA LEU A 402 -42.33 -6.03 -41.50
C LEU A 402 -43.72 -5.99 -42.19
N PRO A 403 -44.31 -4.78 -42.35
CA PRO A 403 -44.57 -4.27 -43.72
C PRO A 403 -44.38 -2.74 -43.95
N PRO A 404 -44.47 -2.23 -45.20
CA PRO A 404 -43.71 -1.08 -45.71
C PRO A 404 -44.50 0.17 -46.21
N LYS A 405 -43.74 1.24 -46.54
CA LYS A 405 -43.94 2.35 -47.52
C LYS A 405 -44.98 3.46 -47.29
N ALA A 406 -44.54 4.73 -47.43
CA ALA A 406 -45.11 5.79 -48.30
C ALA A 406 -44.12 7.03 -48.40
N PRO A 407 -44.32 8.07 -49.26
CA PRO A 407 -43.38 8.51 -50.32
C PRO A 407 -42.81 9.96 -50.14
N PRO A 408 -41.97 10.49 -51.08
CA PRO A 408 -41.25 11.76 -50.93
C PRO A 408 -42.05 12.98 -51.43
N GLN A 409 -41.88 14.13 -50.78
CA GLN A 409 -42.36 15.43 -51.28
C GLN A 409 -41.20 16.32 -51.74
N LYS A 410 -41.45 16.97 -52.89
CA LYS A 410 -40.58 17.84 -53.69
C LYS A 410 -40.61 19.31 -53.23
N PRO A 411 -39.71 20.17 -53.75
CA PRO A 411 -39.32 21.47 -53.19
C PRO A 411 -40.08 22.67 -53.78
N ALA A 412 -39.96 23.84 -53.14
CA ALA A 412 -40.23 25.17 -53.71
C ALA A 412 -39.53 26.28 -52.85
N PRO A 413 -39.49 27.57 -53.26
CA PRO A 413 -38.28 28.22 -53.76
C PRO A 413 -37.80 29.44 -52.93
N SER A 414 -36.57 29.88 -53.15
CA SER A 414 -36.02 31.21 -52.78
C SER A 414 -36.81 32.34 -53.50
N PRO A 415 -36.72 33.65 -53.15
CA PRO A 415 -35.44 34.40 -53.13
C PRO A 415 -35.35 35.66 -52.19
N VAL A 416 -34.17 36.32 -52.24
CA VAL A 416 -33.92 37.79 -52.29
C VAL A 416 -33.12 38.46 -51.13
N LYS A 417 -31.89 38.86 -51.53
CA LYS A 417 -31.07 40.08 -51.26
C LYS A 417 -30.38 40.33 -49.91
N GLY A 418 -29.05 40.47 -50.02
CA GLY A 418 -28.21 41.33 -49.19
C GLY A 418 -26.74 41.28 -49.66
N GLN A 419 -26.22 42.41 -50.15
CA GLN A 419 -24.91 42.66 -50.79
C GLN A 419 -23.69 42.16 -49.99
N ALA A 420 -22.73 41.45 -50.61
CA ALA A 420 -21.62 41.88 -51.47
C ALA A 420 -20.41 42.49 -50.73
N LEU A 421 -19.41 41.64 -50.46
CA LEU A 421 -18.00 42.00 -50.35
C LEU A 421 -17.21 40.97 -51.16
N THR A 422 -16.59 41.42 -52.24
CA THR A 422 -15.74 40.67 -53.16
C THR A 422 -14.32 40.48 -52.58
N PRO A 423 -13.83 39.24 -52.46
CA PRO A 423 -12.40 38.94 -52.56
C PRO A 423 -12.09 38.56 -54.01
N ALA A 424 -10.94 39.02 -54.51
CA ALA A 424 -10.47 38.79 -55.87
C ALA A 424 -10.57 37.31 -56.28
N GLN A 425 -11.39 37.03 -57.29
CA GLN A 425 -11.44 35.76 -57.99
C GLN A 425 -10.14 35.61 -58.80
N THR A 426 -9.15 34.93 -58.22
CA THR A 426 -8.29 34.07 -59.03
C THR A 426 -9.20 32.96 -59.55
N SER A 427 -9.49 32.99 -60.83
CA SER A 427 -10.22 31.92 -61.53
C SER A 427 -9.61 30.57 -61.14
N PRO A 428 -10.37 29.65 -60.51
CA PRO A 428 -9.85 28.35 -60.17
C PRO A 428 -9.47 27.67 -61.49
N LYS A 429 -8.20 27.28 -61.62
CA LYS A 429 -7.80 26.31 -62.64
C LYS A 429 -8.76 25.13 -62.50
N SER A 430 -9.59 24.91 -63.52
CA SER A 430 -10.40 23.72 -63.64
C SER A 430 -9.44 22.53 -63.68
N LEU A 431 -9.15 21.96 -62.51
CA LEU A 431 -8.48 20.68 -62.39
C LEU A 431 -9.43 19.66 -63.02
N SER A 432 -9.16 19.27 -64.26
CA SER A 432 -9.83 18.13 -64.88
C SER A 432 -9.32 16.88 -64.18
N TYR A 433 -10.03 16.40 -63.16
CA TYR A 433 -9.75 15.12 -62.54
C TYR A 433 -9.96 14.00 -63.57
N THR A 434 -8.94 13.19 -63.81
CA THR A 434 -9.08 11.98 -64.60
C THR A 434 -9.54 10.81 -63.73
N GLU A 435 -10.15 9.79 -64.33
CA GLU A 435 -10.57 8.57 -63.61
C GLU A 435 -9.37 7.85 -62.96
N ALA A 436 -8.17 8.01 -63.52
CA ALA A 436 -6.92 7.54 -62.94
C ALA A 436 -6.52 8.33 -61.67
N ASP A 437 -6.76 9.64 -61.63
CA ASP A 437 -6.50 10.47 -60.45
C ASP A 437 -7.45 10.10 -59.29
N VAL A 438 -8.72 9.84 -59.62
CA VAL A 438 -9.72 9.38 -58.64
C VAL A 438 -9.37 7.99 -58.12
N SER A 439 -8.96 7.07 -59.00
CA SER A 439 -8.53 5.72 -58.61
C SER A 439 -7.26 5.74 -57.76
N GLY A 440 -6.30 6.61 -58.08
CA GLY A 440 -5.10 6.83 -57.27
C GLY A 440 -5.43 7.36 -55.88
N ALA A 441 -6.25 8.40 -55.79
CA ALA A 441 -6.68 8.97 -54.52
C ALA A 441 -7.46 7.96 -53.65
N LEU A 442 -8.29 7.10 -54.25
CA LEU A 442 -8.98 6.03 -53.54
C LEU A 442 -7.99 5.01 -52.95
N LEU A 443 -7.02 4.55 -53.73
CA LEU A 443 -6.01 3.60 -53.24
C LEU A 443 -5.12 4.21 -52.15
N ASP A 444 -4.77 5.48 -52.28
CA ASP A 444 -4.02 6.22 -51.25
C ASP A 444 -4.85 6.35 -49.95
N SER A 445 -6.15 6.62 -50.07
CA SER A 445 -7.05 6.69 -48.92
C SER A 445 -7.20 5.34 -48.20
N VAL A 446 -7.31 4.24 -48.95
CA VAL A 446 -7.35 2.87 -48.40
C VAL A 446 -6.04 2.53 -47.70
N SER A 447 -4.90 2.86 -48.32
CA SER A 447 -3.57 2.65 -47.75
C SER A 447 -3.39 3.45 -46.45
N ALA A 448 -3.77 4.73 -46.43
CA ALA A 448 -3.69 5.59 -45.26
C ALA A 448 -4.59 5.08 -44.12
N THR A 449 -5.83 4.69 -44.43
CA THR A 449 -6.77 4.14 -43.45
C THR A 449 -6.28 2.82 -42.86
N ALA A 450 -5.70 1.95 -43.68
CA ALA A 450 -5.11 0.69 -43.22
C ALA A 450 -3.91 0.90 -42.28
N ARG A 451 -3.05 1.89 -42.56
CA ARG A 451 -1.95 2.27 -41.63
C ARG A 451 -2.50 2.83 -40.32
N PHE A 452 -3.45 3.75 -40.41
CA PHE A 452 -4.08 4.35 -39.24
C PHE A 452 -4.68 3.29 -38.31
N LEU A 453 -5.50 2.38 -38.84
CA LEU A 453 -6.13 1.32 -38.05
C LEU A 453 -5.10 0.32 -37.52
N ARG A 454 -4.04 -0.01 -38.27
CA ARG A 454 -2.96 -0.88 -37.78
C ARG A 454 -2.26 -0.26 -36.57
N ASP A 455 -1.94 1.03 -36.65
CA ASP A 455 -1.23 1.76 -35.60
C ASP A 455 -2.13 1.94 -34.38
N GLU A 456 -3.40 2.26 -34.59
CA GLU A 456 -4.37 2.34 -33.50
C GLU A 456 -4.56 1.00 -32.77
N LEU A 457 -4.68 -0.13 -33.50
CA LEU A 457 -4.74 -1.45 -32.88
C LEU A 457 -3.46 -1.76 -32.09
N GLN A 458 -2.30 -1.32 -32.56
CA GLN A 458 -1.03 -1.47 -31.84
C GLN A 458 -1.02 -0.67 -30.54
N ASP A 459 -1.44 0.59 -30.59
CA ASP A 459 -1.48 1.47 -29.43
C ASP A 459 -2.47 0.92 -28.39
N LEU A 460 -3.68 0.51 -28.82
CA LEU A 460 -4.69 -0.07 -27.93
C LEU A 460 -4.26 -1.39 -27.29
N LEU A 461 -3.52 -2.25 -28.01
CA LEU A 461 -2.94 -3.47 -27.45
C LEU A 461 -1.81 -3.17 -26.45
N ALA A 462 -1.07 -2.09 -26.64
CA ALA A 462 0.04 -1.71 -25.75
C ALA A 462 -0.42 -1.07 -24.43
N LEU A 463 -1.64 -0.52 -24.37
CA LEU A 463 -2.18 0.12 -23.16
C LEU A 463 -2.41 -0.85 -22.00
N MET A 464 -2.70 -2.12 -22.28
CA MET A 464 -3.24 -3.07 -21.30
C MET A 464 -2.77 -4.51 -21.57
N PRO A 465 -2.65 -5.36 -20.54
CA PRO A 465 -2.38 -6.79 -20.73
C PRO A 465 -3.66 -7.54 -21.16
N TRP A 466 -3.85 -7.72 -22.46
CA TRP A 466 -5.00 -8.45 -23.03
C TRP A 466 -4.86 -9.98 -22.95
N PRO A 467 -5.98 -10.74 -22.93
CA PRO A 467 -5.94 -12.19 -23.05
C PRO A 467 -5.20 -12.64 -24.32
N PRO A 468 -4.40 -13.73 -24.28
CA PRO A 468 -3.58 -14.17 -25.41
C PRO A 468 -4.38 -14.37 -26.71
N GLN A 469 -5.64 -14.77 -26.60
CA GLN A 469 -6.54 -14.96 -27.75
C GLN A 469 -6.88 -13.64 -28.43
N VAL A 470 -7.14 -12.58 -27.64
CA VAL A 470 -7.45 -11.24 -28.16
C VAL A 470 -6.21 -10.65 -28.83
N THR A 471 -5.03 -10.79 -28.20
CA THR A 471 -3.76 -10.33 -28.77
C THR A 471 -3.46 -11.04 -30.08
N ALA A 472 -3.53 -12.38 -30.13
CA ALA A 472 -3.25 -13.15 -31.34
C ALA A 472 -4.21 -12.83 -32.50
N GLN A 473 -5.50 -12.64 -32.22
CA GLN A 473 -6.49 -12.24 -33.23
C GLN A 473 -6.19 -10.86 -33.82
N ASN A 474 -5.84 -9.89 -32.98
CA ASN A 474 -5.54 -8.54 -33.42
C ASN A 474 -4.17 -8.43 -34.11
N ASP A 475 -3.17 -9.21 -33.70
CA ASP A 475 -1.88 -9.28 -34.40
C ASP A 475 -2.02 -9.84 -35.82
N ALA A 476 -2.83 -10.90 -35.99
CA ALA A 476 -3.15 -11.42 -37.31
C ALA A 476 -3.88 -10.39 -38.20
N LEU A 477 -4.77 -9.58 -37.61
CA LEU A 477 -5.46 -8.50 -38.31
C LEU A 477 -4.52 -7.36 -38.69
N ARG A 478 -3.61 -6.95 -37.79
CA ARG A 478 -2.56 -5.94 -38.05
C ARG A 478 -1.63 -6.37 -39.19
N ALA A 479 -1.24 -7.64 -39.25
CA ALA A 479 -0.44 -8.16 -40.36
C ALA A 479 -1.17 -8.04 -41.72
N ARG A 480 -2.48 -8.32 -41.75
CA ARG A 480 -3.31 -8.17 -42.95
C ARG A 480 -3.51 -6.69 -43.34
N LEU A 481 -3.66 -5.79 -42.38
CA LEU A 481 -3.72 -4.34 -42.62
C LEU A 481 -2.38 -3.79 -43.14
N LEU A 482 -1.25 -4.30 -42.66
CA LEU A 482 0.07 -3.94 -43.19
C LEU A 482 0.20 -4.36 -44.66
N ALA A 483 -0.23 -5.57 -45.01
CA ALA A 483 -0.24 -6.02 -46.41
C ALA A 483 -1.14 -5.13 -47.30
N LEU A 484 -2.35 -4.79 -46.83
CA LEU A 484 -3.27 -3.87 -47.51
C LEU A 484 -2.69 -2.45 -47.66
N ALA A 485 -1.96 -1.96 -46.65
CA ALA A 485 -1.31 -0.65 -46.68
C ALA A 485 -0.13 -0.57 -47.66
N LEU A 486 0.58 -1.69 -47.88
CA LEU A 486 1.73 -1.76 -48.78
C LEU A 486 1.30 -1.99 -50.24
N ASP A 487 0.27 -2.81 -50.47
CA ASP A 487 -0.27 -3.08 -51.81
C ASP A 487 -1.81 -3.06 -51.83
N PRO A 488 -2.44 -1.87 -51.89
CA PRO A 488 -3.89 -1.75 -51.91
C PRO A 488 -4.53 -2.29 -53.19
N LYS A 489 -3.79 -2.40 -54.30
CA LYS A 489 -4.30 -2.93 -55.57
C LYS A 489 -4.48 -4.44 -55.53
N ALA A 490 -3.54 -5.18 -54.95
CA ALA A 490 -3.63 -6.63 -54.79
C ALA A 490 -4.77 -7.07 -53.85
N HIS A 491 -5.20 -6.19 -52.95
CA HIS A 491 -6.18 -6.49 -51.90
C HIS A 491 -7.52 -5.74 -52.04
N ALA A 492 -7.78 -5.10 -53.18
CA ALA A 492 -8.95 -4.25 -53.41
C ALA A 492 -10.29 -4.94 -53.10
N ASN A 493 -10.44 -6.21 -53.49
CA ASN A 493 -11.68 -6.99 -53.28
C ASN A 493 -11.95 -7.35 -51.82
N THR A 494 -10.94 -7.24 -50.95
CA THR A 494 -11.04 -7.57 -49.51
C THR A 494 -10.84 -6.36 -48.61
N ALA A 495 -10.54 -5.19 -49.19
CA ALA A 495 -10.17 -3.99 -48.45
C ALA A 495 -11.32 -3.51 -47.55
N SER A 496 -12.54 -3.45 -48.07
CA SER A 496 -13.72 -3.02 -47.30
C SER A 496 -13.97 -3.90 -46.07
N ASP A 497 -13.92 -5.23 -46.24
CA ASP A 497 -14.15 -6.17 -45.14
C ASP A 497 -13.04 -6.12 -44.10
N LEU A 498 -11.78 -5.96 -44.54
CA LEU A 498 -10.62 -5.83 -43.67
C LEU A 498 -10.67 -4.55 -42.84
N LEU A 499 -11.00 -3.42 -43.45
CA LEU A 499 -11.14 -2.14 -42.76
C LEU A 499 -12.31 -2.18 -41.78
N MET A 500 -13.46 -2.75 -42.16
CA MET A 500 -14.61 -2.92 -41.26
C MET A 500 -14.29 -3.85 -40.07
N GLN A 501 -13.56 -4.95 -40.31
CA GLN A 501 -13.08 -5.84 -39.23
C GLN A 501 -12.14 -5.10 -38.28
N ALA A 502 -11.24 -4.27 -38.81
CA ALA A 502 -10.31 -3.48 -38.03
C ALA A 502 -10.98 -2.36 -37.24
N GLU A 503 -11.96 -1.67 -37.80
CA GLU A 503 -12.78 -0.68 -37.09
C GLU A 503 -13.57 -1.33 -35.95
N LYS A 504 -14.18 -2.49 -36.19
CA LYS A 504 -14.88 -3.24 -35.16
C LYS A 504 -13.92 -3.68 -34.05
N ALA A 505 -12.76 -4.24 -34.42
CA ALA A 505 -11.76 -4.67 -33.45
C ALA A 505 -11.23 -3.48 -32.62
N ALA A 506 -10.96 -2.33 -33.25
CA ALA A 506 -10.57 -1.12 -32.57
C ALA A 506 -11.69 -0.62 -31.64
N HIS A 507 -12.95 -0.68 -32.06
CA HIS A 507 -14.10 -0.35 -31.21
C HIS A 507 -14.20 -1.28 -30.00
N ASP A 508 -14.09 -2.59 -30.19
CA ASP A 508 -14.14 -3.61 -29.12
C ASP A 508 -12.97 -3.43 -28.15
N LEU A 509 -11.76 -3.13 -28.64
CA LEU A 509 -10.60 -2.81 -27.80
C LEU A 509 -10.81 -1.51 -27.03
N ARG A 510 -11.31 -0.42 -27.65
CA ARG A 510 -11.62 0.83 -26.93
C ARG A 510 -12.66 0.61 -25.83
N ALA A 511 -13.70 -0.18 -26.11
CA ALA A 511 -14.70 -0.55 -25.11
C ALA A 511 -14.07 -1.36 -23.97
N GLY A 512 -13.20 -2.34 -24.28
CA GLY A 512 -12.49 -3.13 -23.28
C GLY A 512 -11.52 -2.31 -22.43
N VAL A 513 -10.76 -1.37 -23.02
CA VAL A 513 -9.89 -0.43 -22.25
C VAL A 513 -10.76 0.35 -21.27
N LYS A 514 -11.87 0.91 -21.74
CA LYS A 514 -12.79 1.68 -20.89
C LYS A 514 -13.37 0.84 -19.75
N ASP A 515 -13.81 -0.39 -20.04
CA ASP A 515 -14.34 -1.30 -19.03
C ASP A 515 -13.28 -1.69 -17.99
N MET A 516 -12.04 -1.91 -18.42
CA MET A 516 -10.93 -2.20 -17.50
C MET A 516 -10.54 -0.98 -16.66
N GLN A 517 -10.50 0.23 -17.23
CA GLN A 517 -10.27 1.47 -16.48
C GLN A 517 -11.35 1.70 -15.43
N VAL A 518 -12.62 1.51 -15.79
CA VAL A 518 -13.75 1.58 -14.85
C VAL A 518 -13.59 0.53 -13.76
N THR A 519 -13.23 -0.70 -14.11
CA THR A 519 -12.99 -1.78 -13.15
C THR A 519 -11.86 -1.44 -12.18
N GLU A 520 -10.73 -0.95 -12.67
CA GLU A 520 -9.60 -0.53 -11.84
C GLU A 520 -9.97 0.64 -10.93
N GLN A 521 -10.74 1.60 -11.43
CA GLN A 521 -11.25 2.72 -10.63
C GLN A 521 -12.17 2.24 -9.50
N VAL A 522 -13.07 1.29 -9.79
CA VAL A 522 -13.95 0.66 -8.78
C VAL A 522 -13.10 -0.09 -7.75
N GLN A 523 -12.09 -0.85 -8.17
CA GLN A 523 -11.18 -1.56 -7.27
C GLN A 523 -10.40 -0.61 -6.35
N ARG A 524 -9.83 0.47 -6.90
CA ARG A 524 -9.14 1.51 -6.13
C ARG A 524 -10.08 2.16 -5.12
N ARG A 525 -11.29 2.55 -5.56
CA ARG A 525 -12.31 3.14 -4.70
C ARG A 525 -12.74 2.18 -3.60
N PHE A 526 -12.93 0.90 -3.92
CA PHE A 526 -13.26 -0.14 -2.95
C PHE A 526 -12.19 -0.22 -1.87
N HIS A 527 -10.92 -0.24 -2.25
CA HIS A 527 -9.81 -0.28 -1.29
C HIS A 527 -9.83 0.95 -0.36
N THR A 528 -9.92 2.16 -0.90
CA THR A 528 -9.98 3.39 -0.11
C THR A 528 -11.16 3.37 0.87
N GLN A 529 -12.35 3.01 0.37
CA GLN A 529 -13.56 2.96 1.20
C GLN A 529 -13.52 1.85 2.24
N LEU A 530 -12.88 0.71 1.95
CA LEU A 530 -12.65 -0.35 2.92
C LEU A 530 -11.76 0.15 4.08
N VAL A 531 -10.66 0.84 3.78
CA VAL A 531 -9.77 1.38 4.82
C VAL A 531 -10.50 2.42 5.68
N LEU A 532 -11.23 3.33 5.05
CA LEU A 532 -12.04 4.33 5.76
C LEU A 532 -13.09 3.68 6.67
N ALA A 533 -13.80 2.67 6.17
CA ALA A 533 -14.80 1.94 6.94
C ALA A 533 -14.17 1.18 8.12
N LEU A 534 -13.04 0.50 7.91
CA LEU A 534 -12.31 -0.21 8.98
C LEU A 534 -11.80 0.72 10.08
N ARG A 535 -11.41 1.96 9.73
CA ARG A 535 -10.97 2.96 10.70
C ARG A 535 -12.14 3.56 11.48
N ALA A 536 -13.26 3.82 10.80
CA ALA A 536 -14.46 4.39 11.41
C ALA A 536 -15.15 3.40 12.36
N GLU A 537 -15.17 2.11 12.01
CA GLU A 537 -15.88 1.11 12.79
C GLU A 537 -15.15 0.71 14.07
N ALA A 538 -15.91 0.56 15.16
CA ALA A 538 -15.44 -0.12 16.36
C ALA A 538 -15.41 -1.63 16.14
N LEU A 539 -14.24 -2.23 16.39
CA LEU A 539 -14.01 -3.67 16.34
C LEU A 539 -14.41 -4.28 17.68
N VAL A 540 -15.66 -4.73 17.77
CA VAL A 540 -16.26 -5.28 19.00
C VAL A 540 -16.37 -6.79 18.88
N MET A 541 -15.80 -7.55 19.81
CA MET A 541 -15.86 -9.01 19.79
C MET A 541 -17.31 -9.51 19.78
N GLY A 542 -17.65 -10.33 18.79
CA GLY A 542 -18.98 -10.88 18.58
C GLY A 542 -19.91 -9.99 17.75
N LYS A 543 -19.50 -8.78 17.34
CA LYS A 543 -20.31 -7.87 16.54
C LYS A 543 -20.51 -8.39 15.12
N ARG A 544 -21.78 -8.62 14.76
CA ARG A 544 -22.22 -9.20 13.48
C ARG A 544 -22.83 -8.19 12.51
N HIS A 545 -22.78 -6.92 12.86
CA HIS A 545 -23.28 -5.81 12.05
C HIS A 545 -22.25 -4.69 12.07
N GLY A 546 -22.27 -3.79 11.10
CA GLY A 546 -21.34 -2.67 11.07
C GLY A 546 -21.68 -1.71 9.95
N GLY A 547 -20.69 -0.91 9.58
CA GLY A 547 -20.83 0.15 8.61
C GLY A 547 -20.96 -0.36 7.18
N VAL A 548 -21.10 0.60 6.28
CA VAL A 548 -21.21 0.36 4.84
C VAL A 548 -19.93 0.84 4.18
N ILE A 549 -19.34 -0.01 3.33
CA ILE A 549 -18.26 0.40 2.42
C ILE A 549 -18.93 1.20 1.31
N GLN A 550 -18.67 2.52 1.25
CA GLN A 550 -19.34 3.46 0.33
C GLN A 550 -18.82 3.34 -1.12
N CYS A 551 -18.77 2.10 -1.60
CA CYS A 551 -18.42 1.69 -2.94
C CYS A 551 -19.44 0.65 -3.40
N PRO A 552 -20.52 1.08 -4.09
CA PRO A 552 -21.43 0.14 -4.73
C PRO A 552 -20.66 -0.78 -5.67
N ALA A 553 -20.85 -2.08 -5.54
CA ALA A 553 -20.13 -3.09 -6.30
C ALA A 553 -21.10 -4.10 -6.94
N ARG A 554 -20.67 -4.71 -8.04
CA ARG A 554 -21.40 -5.80 -8.68
C ARG A 554 -21.04 -7.12 -8.00
N PRO A 555 -21.92 -8.15 -8.05
CA PRO A 555 -21.57 -9.48 -7.57
C PRO A 555 -20.29 -10.06 -8.22
N SER A 556 -19.98 -9.68 -9.46
CA SER A 556 -18.74 -10.09 -10.15
C SER A 556 -17.46 -9.59 -9.45
N ASP A 557 -17.53 -8.44 -8.78
CA ASP A 557 -16.40 -7.80 -8.12
C ASP A 557 -16.02 -8.50 -6.80
N TRP A 558 -16.89 -9.39 -6.31
CA TRP A 558 -16.63 -10.21 -5.13
C TRP A 558 -15.36 -11.05 -5.28
N SER A 559 -15.12 -11.59 -6.48
CA SER A 559 -13.92 -12.40 -6.78
C SER A 559 -12.63 -11.63 -6.54
N TYR A 560 -12.59 -10.35 -6.95
CA TYR A 560 -11.48 -9.45 -6.67
C TYR A 560 -11.32 -9.22 -5.16
N ALA A 561 -12.42 -8.93 -4.45
CA ALA A 561 -12.38 -8.70 -3.02
C ALA A 561 -11.85 -9.93 -2.26
N VAL A 562 -12.27 -11.14 -2.65
CA VAL A 562 -11.78 -12.40 -2.08
C VAL A 562 -10.28 -12.57 -2.33
N ALA A 563 -9.84 -12.45 -3.58
CA ALA A 563 -8.44 -12.67 -3.95
C ALA A 563 -7.48 -11.73 -3.19
N ASN A 564 -7.90 -10.48 -3.00
CA ASN A 564 -7.05 -9.45 -2.42
C ASN A 564 -7.16 -9.35 -0.89
N PHE A 565 -8.35 -9.56 -0.32
CA PHE A 565 -8.63 -9.26 1.09
C PHE A 565 -9.06 -10.46 1.94
N HIS A 566 -9.41 -11.61 1.38
CA HIS A 566 -9.78 -12.77 2.20
C HIS A 566 -8.55 -13.35 2.92
N ASN A 567 -8.70 -13.68 4.20
CA ASN A 567 -7.63 -14.17 5.09
C ASN A 567 -6.41 -13.23 5.14
N ARG A 568 -6.63 -11.92 5.07
CA ARG A 568 -5.55 -10.93 5.22
C ARG A 568 -5.51 -10.35 6.61
N CYS A 569 -4.35 -10.41 7.25
CA CYS A 569 -4.09 -9.84 8.56
C CYS A 569 -4.33 -8.32 8.53
N LEU A 570 -4.83 -7.77 9.64
CA LEU A 570 -4.88 -6.33 9.90
C LEU A 570 -3.83 -5.98 10.96
N PRO A 571 -2.55 -5.81 10.58
CA PRO A 571 -1.45 -5.75 11.53
C PRO A 571 -1.47 -4.47 12.39
N TRP A 572 -2.14 -3.41 11.94
CA TRP A 572 -2.31 -2.16 12.67
C TRP A 572 -3.38 -2.20 13.76
N VAL A 573 -4.25 -3.21 13.79
CA VAL A 573 -5.26 -3.31 14.83
C VAL A 573 -4.58 -3.82 16.09
N GLY A 574 -4.40 -2.95 17.09
CA GLY A 574 -3.76 -3.32 18.37
C GLY A 574 -4.74 -3.72 19.48
N SER A 575 -6.04 -3.46 19.30
CA SER A 575 -7.06 -3.69 20.32
C SER A 575 -8.43 -4.00 19.71
N ILE A 576 -9.27 -4.67 20.49
CA ILE A 576 -10.68 -4.93 20.19
C ILE A 576 -11.51 -4.59 21.42
N GLU A 577 -12.72 -4.13 21.22
CA GLU A 577 -13.67 -3.83 22.28
C GLU A 577 -14.41 -5.10 22.68
N VAL A 578 -14.50 -5.37 23.98
CA VAL A 578 -15.26 -6.50 24.51
C VAL A 578 -16.03 -6.03 25.72
N ASP A 579 -17.35 -6.23 25.70
CA ASP A 579 -18.27 -5.73 26.73
C ASP A 579 -18.10 -4.23 27.03
N ASN A 580 -17.98 -3.42 25.97
CA ASN A 580 -17.75 -1.97 26.00
C ASN A 580 -16.40 -1.53 26.63
N VAL A 581 -15.48 -2.48 26.81
CA VAL A 581 -14.12 -2.19 27.29
C VAL A 581 -13.11 -2.49 26.19
N LEU A 582 -12.30 -1.50 25.86
CA LEU A 582 -11.25 -1.67 24.87
C LEU A 582 -10.11 -2.51 25.45
N MET A 583 -9.88 -3.68 24.85
CA MET A 583 -8.89 -4.65 25.28
C MET A 583 -7.77 -4.75 24.24
N PRO A 584 -6.49 -4.65 24.64
CA PRO A 584 -5.40 -4.89 23.71
C PRO A 584 -5.37 -6.36 23.26
N LEU A 585 -5.00 -6.59 22.00
CA LEU A 585 -4.83 -7.94 21.47
C LEU A 585 -3.53 -8.56 21.99
N ASP A 586 -3.62 -9.74 22.58
CA ASP A 586 -2.48 -10.54 23.05
C ASP A 586 -1.49 -10.89 21.91
N SER A 587 -0.25 -11.26 22.24
CA SER A 587 0.77 -11.75 21.30
C SER A 587 0.32 -13.01 20.54
N HIS A 588 -0.62 -13.75 21.11
CA HIS A 588 -1.27 -14.92 20.52
C HIS A 588 -2.60 -14.61 19.82
N GLN A 589 -2.98 -13.33 19.69
CA GLN A 589 -4.20 -12.89 19.04
C GLN A 589 -3.91 -11.91 17.89
N ALA A 590 -4.61 -12.11 16.78
CA ALA A 590 -4.57 -11.23 15.62
C ALA A 590 -5.98 -11.05 15.09
N VAL A 591 -6.17 -10.11 14.17
CA VAL A 591 -7.42 -9.97 13.44
C VAL A 591 -7.14 -9.99 11.95
N ALA A 592 -8.07 -10.54 11.17
CA ALA A 592 -7.94 -10.63 9.73
C ALA A 592 -9.29 -10.40 9.04
N LEU A 593 -9.23 -9.99 7.78
CA LEU A 593 -10.39 -9.85 6.92
C LEU A 593 -10.91 -11.20 6.44
N TYR A 594 -12.22 -11.30 6.34
CA TYR A 594 -12.94 -12.44 5.82
C TYR A 594 -14.04 -11.93 4.89
N VAL A 595 -13.96 -12.34 3.62
CA VAL A 595 -14.88 -11.87 2.56
C VAL A 595 -15.90 -12.97 2.25
N THR A 596 -17.19 -12.65 2.31
CA THR A 596 -18.30 -13.59 2.07
C THR A 596 -19.19 -13.15 0.91
N GLY A 597 -19.42 -14.04 -0.05
CA GLY A 597 -20.09 -13.73 -1.33
C GLY A 597 -21.62 -13.63 -1.29
N SER A 598 -22.24 -13.81 -0.13
CA SER A 598 -23.69 -13.67 0.02
C SER A 598 -23.99 -12.88 1.29
N SER A 599 -24.56 -11.69 1.14
CA SER A 599 -25.16 -10.98 2.27
C SER A 599 -26.60 -11.45 2.47
N GLN A 600 -26.95 -11.88 3.68
CA GLN A 600 -28.35 -12.15 4.04
C GLN A 600 -29.20 -10.86 4.13
N SER A 601 -28.54 -9.71 4.02
CA SER A 601 -29.10 -8.37 4.25
C SER A 601 -29.37 -7.57 2.97
N GLY A 602 -29.28 -8.20 1.79
CA GLY A 602 -29.55 -7.54 0.50
C GLY A 602 -28.40 -6.72 -0.08
N TYR A 603 -27.19 -6.84 0.49
CA TYR A 603 -25.95 -6.27 -0.05
C TYR A 603 -25.29 -7.21 -1.07
N ALA A 604 -24.38 -6.68 -1.89
CA ALA A 604 -23.68 -7.49 -2.90
C ALA A 604 -22.83 -8.59 -2.27
N PHE A 605 -22.05 -8.23 -1.26
CA PHE A 605 -21.24 -9.12 -0.44
C PHE A 605 -20.85 -8.40 0.86
N ASP A 606 -20.32 -9.16 1.82
CA ASP A 606 -19.88 -8.62 3.11
C ASP A 606 -18.38 -8.85 3.32
N VAL A 607 -17.74 -7.93 4.04
CA VAL A 607 -16.36 -8.02 4.50
C VAL A 607 -16.35 -7.96 6.02
N SER A 608 -16.07 -9.07 6.69
CA SER A 608 -15.97 -9.13 8.14
C SER A 608 -14.54 -9.09 8.63
N VAL A 609 -14.34 -8.62 9.85
CA VAL A 609 -13.08 -8.73 10.59
C VAL A 609 -13.23 -9.86 11.58
N HIS A 610 -12.39 -10.88 11.55
CA HIS A 610 -12.44 -12.02 12.47
C HIS A 610 -11.26 -12.02 13.44
N LEU A 611 -11.48 -12.53 14.65
CA LEU A 611 -10.42 -12.82 15.62
C LEU A 611 -9.70 -14.13 15.25
N TRP A 612 -8.39 -14.09 15.23
CA TRP A 612 -7.50 -15.22 15.00
C TRP A 612 -6.68 -15.52 16.24
N ARG A 613 -6.35 -16.80 16.43
CA ARG A 613 -5.50 -17.25 17.54
C ARG A 613 -4.34 -18.09 17.04
N ARG A 614 -3.19 -17.90 17.68
CA ARG A 614 -2.01 -18.74 17.45
C ARG A 614 -2.26 -20.13 18.04
N ARG A 615 -1.86 -21.17 17.32
CA ARG A 615 -1.89 -22.55 17.80
C ARG A 615 -0.89 -22.73 18.95
N ALA A 616 -1.21 -23.61 19.89
CA ALA A 616 -0.36 -23.90 21.03
C ALA A 616 1.03 -24.40 20.58
N GLY A 617 2.09 -23.94 21.26
CA GLY A 617 3.48 -24.30 20.96
C GLY A 617 4.09 -23.61 19.74
N ARG A 618 3.33 -22.78 19.00
CA ARG A 618 3.86 -22.01 17.87
C ARG A 618 4.34 -20.63 18.30
N THR A 619 5.40 -20.14 17.66
CA THR A 619 6.03 -18.83 17.94
C THR A 619 6.04 -17.91 16.72
N SER A 620 5.53 -18.36 15.58
CA SER A 620 5.55 -17.59 14.35
C SER A 620 4.59 -16.39 14.39
N PRO A 621 4.93 -15.31 13.66
CA PRO A 621 4.06 -14.15 13.52
C PRO A 621 2.77 -14.50 12.77
N PRO A 622 1.72 -13.66 12.86
CA PRO A 622 0.47 -13.86 12.14
C PRO A 622 0.62 -13.79 10.62
N SER A 623 1.70 -13.18 10.12
CA SER A 623 2.09 -13.18 8.71
C SER A 623 3.62 -13.21 8.60
N HIS A 624 4.15 -13.85 7.56
CA HIS A 624 5.56 -13.78 7.17
C HIS A 624 5.84 -12.66 6.15
N GLU A 625 4.80 -12.15 5.51
CA GLU A 625 4.88 -11.09 4.52
C GLU A 625 4.62 -9.72 5.15
N ALA A 626 5.32 -8.71 4.63
CA ALA A 626 5.07 -7.31 4.95
C ALA A 626 4.00 -6.74 4.00
N GLY A 627 3.23 -5.76 4.47
CA GLY A 627 2.21 -5.08 3.67
C GLY A 627 1.07 -4.56 4.53
N ALA A 628 0.13 -3.86 3.89
CA ALA A 628 -1.10 -3.45 4.58
C ALA A 628 -1.98 -4.68 4.88
N TYR A 629 -2.23 -5.51 3.88
CA TYR A 629 -3.09 -6.69 4.02
C TYR A 629 -2.30 -7.98 3.76
N PRO A 630 -1.31 -8.33 4.60
CA PRO A 630 -0.50 -9.49 4.30
C PRO A 630 -1.28 -10.79 4.63
N PRO A 631 -1.01 -11.90 3.92
CA PRO A 631 -1.67 -13.19 4.18
C PRO A 631 -1.52 -13.65 5.63
N MET A 632 -2.61 -14.17 6.20
CA MET A 632 -2.52 -14.90 7.46
C MET A 632 -1.72 -16.20 7.29
N ASN A 633 -0.82 -16.48 8.24
CA ASN A 633 -0.16 -17.77 8.37
C ASN A 633 -1.16 -18.81 8.93
N THR A 634 -1.93 -19.44 8.05
CA THR A 634 -2.94 -20.45 8.40
C THR A 634 -2.35 -21.76 8.96
N THR A 635 -1.04 -21.96 8.84
CA THR A 635 -0.33 -23.13 9.39
C THR A 635 -0.25 -23.04 10.91
N ASP A 636 0.15 -21.87 11.42
CA ASP A 636 0.36 -21.67 12.87
C ASP A 636 -0.73 -20.86 13.54
N TRP A 637 -1.63 -20.25 12.77
CA TRP A 637 -2.78 -19.49 13.24
C TRP A 637 -4.07 -20.07 12.69
N PHE A 638 -5.16 -19.90 13.43
CA PHE A 638 -6.49 -20.33 12.99
C PHE A 638 -7.52 -19.23 13.24
N ASP A 639 -8.51 -19.16 12.34
CA ASP A 639 -9.67 -18.31 12.49
C ASP A 639 -10.57 -18.86 13.60
N THR A 640 -10.88 -18.05 14.60
CA THR A 640 -11.84 -18.44 15.66
C THR A 640 -13.30 -18.35 15.18
N ARG A 641 -13.53 -17.76 14.00
CA ARG A 641 -14.84 -17.41 13.43
C ARG A 641 -15.65 -16.47 14.33
N VAL A 642 -14.99 -15.78 15.27
CA VAL A 642 -15.61 -14.73 16.07
C VAL A 642 -15.50 -13.42 15.30
N PRO A 643 -16.61 -12.88 14.78
CA PRO A 643 -16.57 -11.61 14.08
C PRO A 643 -16.38 -10.46 15.07
N CYS A 644 -15.55 -9.50 14.71
CA CYS A 644 -15.31 -8.25 15.43
C CYS A 644 -16.04 -7.07 14.76
N CYS A 645 -16.36 -7.20 13.47
CA CYS A 645 -17.12 -6.23 12.69
C CYS A 645 -17.57 -6.93 11.41
N VAL A 646 -18.70 -6.48 10.84
CA VAL A 646 -19.15 -6.88 9.51
C VAL A 646 -19.44 -5.60 8.73
N LEU A 647 -18.72 -5.41 7.63
CA LEU A 647 -18.89 -4.27 6.72
C LEU A 647 -19.69 -4.71 5.50
N HIS A 648 -20.68 -3.92 5.13
CA HIS A 648 -21.61 -4.24 4.05
C HIS A 648 -21.24 -3.50 2.75
N VAL A 649 -21.26 -4.19 1.61
CA VAL A 649 -20.94 -3.61 0.29
C VAL A 649 -22.22 -3.44 -0.53
N PRO A 650 -22.69 -2.20 -0.80
CA PRO A 650 -23.93 -1.96 -1.54
C PRO A 650 -23.91 -2.59 -2.93
N SER A 651 -25.05 -3.08 -3.39
CA SER A 651 -25.19 -3.51 -4.78
C SER A 651 -25.22 -2.30 -5.71
N ALA A 652 -24.38 -2.33 -6.75
CA ALA A 652 -24.51 -1.41 -7.88
C ALA A 652 -25.75 -1.81 -8.69
N SER A 653 -26.71 -0.90 -8.80
CA SER A 653 -27.94 -1.04 -9.60
C SER A 653 -27.67 -1.00 -11.09
#